data_AF-A0A975FBN1-F1
#
_entry.id   AF-A0A975FBN1-F1
#
_cell.length_a   1.000
_cell.length_b   1.000
_cell.length_c   1.000
_cell.angle_alpha   90.00
_cell.angle_beta   90.00
_cell.angle_gamma   90.00
#
_symmetry.space_group_name_H-M   'P 1'
#
loop_
_entity.id
_entity.type
_entity.pdbx_description
1 polymer ?
#
loop_
_entity_poly.entity_id
_entity_poly.type
_entity_poly.pdbx_seq_one_letter_code
_entity_poly.pdbx_strand_id
1 'polypeptide(L)'
;MSDVLSLHEIANWQLAPEMGEVRAALPALQRGFVWKVRQVEELWDSIIRRFPIGAFLLSPFDEKQGKQRFKYEQRHEQVDTVIFTPTHHLLDGQQRSTAIALGFMDVWSGSSDSGSALWVDIGEAPKKQDVEFIFRVLTRSHPWGYSRDDSSKILTAQYRREALEAYQQATPAHKDARVAQIPLSVVWPWDAIAPIPFAFVVAAVCESSSIKQAKEHLAQKLKSLSFFISSNKYEKLVEAFDGGNQYLSNRLDDLLSKVWYVFQEKNYRIPILILPLDEFSSKATINIESQDEGDNPVPDAVETLFVRINSSGTRLEGEELMYSLLKASWPEAPDFIDKLQHKLALPSRIAILCARLVLARETDRTGFPVVRNVSEFRRLMRDNNFYKKMQDFIKNDANEIFECARRYLTKGDFALPAVLAAEVAQRSPDVFFLLLRWIDRMQQEKLGVELDINDHKKMLGFLTAISWFSKDKSQVISHLWPRLQKEHSHKVKSFFSKRNFKFAFELMDSGKYRLVPLIPPELLMDVFEKRVLNGASNYPGIKNKDSRIWKEWGWQPWLINTIPNTLKLWYASSYNESWNVQKDTQDEGLVGLYLGSWQMFINFLWGNRSVLLYSQRVSLNQWFPDFDPSLPDSMEDTNRPWDYDHIHPHSYLKNHKKIPQLIKDWHGSIGNFRAWPLELNRSDSDSSPSSKLQDNQHRIASVINDDIWYFWGNSTPSSDFPANYLAKDDYHKQRVALVEAIIRRFVTLYEEWYRTLKIGELTR
;
A
#
# COMPACT_ATOMS: atom_id res chain seq x y z
N MET A 1 -26.19 22.62 30.51
CA MET A 1 -24.89 22.86 29.86
C MET A 1 -25.18 23.34 28.46
N SER A 2 -24.40 24.27 27.91
CA SER A 2 -24.59 24.65 26.51
C SER A 2 -24.21 23.47 25.62
N ASP A 3 -25.14 22.99 24.78
CA ASP A 3 -24.95 21.84 23.86
C ASP A 3 -24.04 22.18 22.66
N VAL A 4 -22.94 22.89 22.91
CA VAL A 4 -21.99 23.34 21.90
C VAL A 4 -20.57 23.39 22.45
N LEU A 5 -19.58 23.10 21.59
CA LEU A 5 -18.15 23.18 21.90
C LEU A 5 -17.41 24.09 20.92
N SER A 6 -16.36 24.73 21.40
CA SER A 6 -15.40 25.45 20.57
C SER A 6 -14.42 24.48 19.88
N LEU A 7 -13.74 24.96 18.84
CA LEU A 7 -12.67 24.21 18.18
C LEU A 7 -11.53 23.83 19.15
N HIS A 8 -11.22 24.71 20.10
CA HIS A 8 -10.16 24.48 21.08
C HIS A 8 -10.54 23.36 22.05
N GLU A 9 -11.78 23.34 22.55
CA GLU A 9 -12.28 22.25 23.40
C GLU A 9 -12.27 20.90 22.67
N ILE A 10 -12.62 20.88 21.38
CA ILE A 10 -12.58 19.66 20.55
C ILE A 10 -11.14 19.19 20.28
N ALA A 11 -10.21 20.12 20.01
CA ALA A 11 -8.80 19.79 19.80
C ALA A 11 -8.15 19.24 21.08
N ASN A 12 -8.54 19.75 22.25
CA ASN A 12 -8.03 19.31 23.54
C ASN A 12 -8.33 17.83 23.83
N TRP A 13 -9.35 17.22 23.22
CA TRP A 13 -9.57 15.77 23.31
C TRP A 13 -8.35 14.93 22.91
N GLN A 14 -7.41 15.49 22.13
CA GLN A 14 -6.19 14.81 21.69
C GLN A 14 -4.93 15.50 22.21
N LEU A 15 -4.91 16.83 22.24
CA LEU A 15 -3.69 17.60 22.54
C LEU A 15 -3.51 17.93 24.02
N ALA A 16 -4.60 18.00 24.80
CA ALA A 16 -4.59 18.28 26.24
C ALA A 16 -5.83 17.61 26.89
N PRO A 17 -5.91 16.26 26.85
CA PRO A 17 -7.14 15.52 27.16
C PRO A 17 -7.64 15.73 28.60
N GLU A 18 -6.76 16.15 29.51
CA GLU A 18 -7.08 16.52 30.88
C GLU A 18 -7.87 17.84 31.03
N MET A 19 -7.93 18.67 29.99
CA MET A 19 -8.56 20.00 30.02
C MET A 19 -10.03 19.99 29.58
N GLY A 20 -10.82 20.93 30.13
CA GLY A 20 -12.21 21.20 29.73
C GLY A 20 -13.28 20.36 30.45
N GLU A 21 -14.55 20.78 30.33
CA GLU A 21 -15.68 20.06 30.92
C GLU A 21 -15.99 18.75 30.17
N VAL A 22 -15.98 18.81 28.83
CA VAL A 22 -16.19 17.65 27.96
C VAL A 22 -14.84 17.08 27.54
N ARG A 23 -14.41 16.05 28.26
CA ARG A 23 -13.23 15.23 27.97
C ARG A 23 -13.65 13.96 27.26
N ALA A 24 -13.60 13.94 25.92
CA ALA A 24 -14.05 12.81 25.12
C ALA A 24 -12.93 11.79 24.87
N ALA A 25 -13.26 10.50 24.92
CA ALA A 25 -12.40 9.40 24.47
C ALA A 25 -13.04 8.69 23.27
N LEU A 26 -12.23 7.95 22.50
CA LEU A 26 -12.76 7.10 21.45
C LEU A 26 -13.20 5.74 22.03
N PRO A 27 -14.44 5.29 21.78
CA PRO A 27 -14.87 3.93 22.08
C PRO A 27 -13.98 2.93 21.39
N ALA A 28 -13.71 1.78 22.01
CA ALA A 28 -12.85 0.76 21.43
C ALA A 28 -13.35 0.24 20.07
N LEU A 29 -14.67 0.28 19.83
CA LEU A 29 -15.31 -0.14 18.58
C LEU A 29 -15.09 0.81 17.38
N GLN A 30 -14.66 2.06 17.57
CA GLN A 30 -14.35 2.90 16.41
C GLN A 30 -13.10 2.38 15.66
N ARG A 31 -12.93 2.69 14.38
CA ARG A 31 -11.65 2.40 13.68
C ARG A 31 -10.62 3.50 13.95
N GLY A 32 -9.42 3.34 13.39
CA GLY A 32 -8.42 4.41 13.32
C GLY A 32 -8.81 5.57 12.39
N PHE A 33 -7.93 6.56 12.30
CA PHE A 33 -8.07 7.68 11.36
C PHE A 33 -7.85 7.23 9.91
N VAL A 34 -8.73 7.63 8.98
CA VAL A 34 -8.70 7.19 7.57
C VAL A 34 -8.93 8.33 6.57
N TRP A 35 -9.11 9.56 7.05
CA TRP A 35 -9.32 10.70 6.16
C TRP A 35 -8.07 11.00 5.33
N LYS A 36 -8.28 11.23 4.04
CA LYS A 36 -7.22 11.69 3.13
C LYS A 36 -6.94 13.17 3.37
N VAL A 37 -5.73 13.61 3.02
CA VAL A 37 -5.30 15.02 3.12
C VAL A 37 -6.33 16.00 2.58
N ARG A 38 -6.89 15.74 1.39
CA ARG A 38 -7.94 16.58 0.80
C ARG A 38 -9.12 16.86 1.74
N GLN A 39 -9.59 15.87 2.48
CA GLN A 39 -10.74 16.03 3.39
C GLN A 39 -10.40 16.92 4.59
N VAL A 40 -9.16 16.87 5.05
CA VAL A 40 -8.65 17.72 6.14
C VAL A 40 -8.54 19.18 5.67
N GLU A 41 -8.01 19.40 4.47
CA GLU A 41 -7.88 20.73 3.87
C GLU A 41 -9.24 21.38 3.60
N GLU A 42 -10.19 20.63 3.01
CA GLU A 42 -11.56 21.09 2.75
C GLU A 42 -12.34 21.41 4.05
N LEU A 43 -12.10 20.65 5.13
CA LEU A 43 -12.72 20.93 6.43
C LEU A 43 -12.25 22.29 6.97
N TRP A 44 -10.94 22.57 6.93
CA TRP A 44 -10.40 23.82 7.46
C TRP A 44 -10.80 25.03 6.62
N ASP A 45 -10.85 24.90 5.29
CA ASP A 45 -11.41 25.94 4.42
C ASP A 45 -12.88 26.22 4.79
N SER A 46 -13.70 25.19 5.01
CA SER A 46 -15.09 25.33 5.46
C SER A 46 -15.23 26.03 6.81
N ILE A 47 -14.37 25.68 7.78
CA ILE A 47 -14.37 26.29 9.13
C ILE A 47 -14.04 27.79 9.03
N ILE A 48 -13.00 28.17 8.27
CA ILE A 48 -12.59 29.57 8.12
C ILE A 48 -13.61 30.39 7.31
N ARG A 49 -14.30 29.76 6.36
CA ARG A 49 -15.48 30.31 5.68
C ARG A 49 -16.71 30.43 6.58
N ARG A 50 -16.65 29.89 7.81
CA ARG A 50 -17.72 29.88 8.80
C ARG A 50 -18.92 29.04 8.37
N PHE A 51 -18.72 28.10 7.45
CA PHE A 51 -19.75 27.13 7.10
C PHE A 51 -20.03 26.24 8.30
N PRO A 52 -21.30 25.90 8.59
CA PRO A 52 -21.61 24.99 9.67
C PRO A 52 -21.06 23.60 9.33
N ILE A 53 -20.31 23.01 10.25
CA ILE A 53 -19.96 21.59 10.18
C ILE A 53 -20.97 20.78 11.02
N GLY A 54 -21.15 19.50 10.70
CA GLY A 54 -22.11 18.65 11.40
C GLY A 54 -21.87 18.59 12.92
N ALA A 55 -22.88 18.18 13.68
CA ALA A 55 -22.74 17.99 15.13
C ALA A 55 -21.77 16.84 15.45
N PHE A 56 -21.22 16.83 16.68
CA PHE A 56 -20.57 15.64 17.25
C PHE A 56 -21.57 14.86 18.09
N LEU A 57 -21.58 13.53 17.94
CA LEU A 57 -22.41 12.67 18.78
C LEU A 57 -21.56 12.10 19.91
N LEU A 58 -21.97 12.34 21.14
CA LEU A 58 -21.31 11.90 22.37
C LEU A 58 -22.24 10.98 23.16
N SER A 59 -21.68 10.21 24.09
CA SER A 59 -22.42 9.62 25.21
C SER A 59 -21.66 9.85 26.50
N PRO A 60 -22.30 9.73 27.68
CA PRO A 60 -21.56 9.57 28.93
C PRO A 60 -20.51 8.46 28.79
N PHE A 61 -19.36 8.64 29.43
CA PHE A 61 -18.31 7.64 29.41
C PHE A 61 -18.77 6.36 30.13
N ASP A 62 -18.54 5.22 29.47
CA ASP A 62 -18.79 3.89 30.02
C ASP A 62 -17.53 3.05 29.84
N GLU A 63 -16.94 2.64 30.96
CA GLU A 63 -15.72 1.83 30.98
C GLU A 63 -15.91 0.48 30.25
N LYS A 64 -17.15 -0.06 30.22
CA LYS A 64 -17.47 -1.31 29.53
C LYS A 64 -17.30 -1.24 28.02
N GLN A 65 -17.40 -0.05 27.42
CA GLN A 65 -17.20 0.14 25.98
C GLN A 65 -15.72 0.19 25.59
N GLY A 66 -14.83 0.14 26.59
CA GLY A 66 -13.40 0.32 26.43
C GLY A 66 -13.06 1.70 25.87
N LYS A 67 -11.76 1.96 25.70
CA LYS A 67 -11.28 3.17 25.02
C LYS A 67 -10.13 2.83 24.11
N GLN A 68 -9.98 3.60 23.05
CA GLN A 68 -8.78 3.62 22.21
C GLN A 68 -8.28 5.05 22.08
N ARG A 69 -7.07 5.19 21.55
CA ARG A 69 -6.43 6.49 21.43
C ARG A 69 -6.83 7.23 20.17
N PHE A 70 -6.84 8.54 20.26
CA PHE A 70 -6.84 9.39 19.07
C PHE A 70 -5.47 9.34 18.36
N LYS A 71 -5.45 9.72 17.08
CA LYS A 71 -4.23 9.73 16.26
C LYS A 71 -3.12 10.59 16.86
N TYR A 72 -3.47 11.74 17.44
CA TYR A 72 -2.53 12.73 17.97
C TYR A 72 -2.47 12.77 19.49
N GLU A 73 -3.00 11.75 20.17
CA GLU A 73 -2.98 11.68 21.63
C GLU A 73 -1.54 11.51 22.14
N GLN A 74 -1.01 12.53 22.83
CA GLN A 74 0.37 12.52 23.33
C GLN A 74 0.49 11.67 24.61
N ARG A 75 1.52 10.83 24.71
CA ARG A 75 1.92 10.18 25.98
C ARG A 75 2.85 11.10 26.75
N HIS A 76 2.41 11.65 27.87
CA HIS A 76 3.36 12.04 28.91
C HIS A 76 3.77 10.76 29.68
N GLU A 77 4.78 10.03 29.17
CA GLU A 77 5.38 8.90 29.91
C GLU A 77 6.22 9.35 31.12
N GLN A 78 6.33 10.66 31.36
CA GLN A 78 7.06 11.24 32.49
C GLN A 78 6.34 12.46 33.10
N VAL A 79 5.11 12.30 33.59
CA VAL A 79 4.62 13.10 34.72
C VAL A 79 3.72 12.21 35.57
N ASP A 80 4.29 11.62 36.63
CA ASP A 80 3.50 11.15 37.77
C ASP A 80 2.69 12.34 38.28
N THR A 81 1.37 12.41 38.01
CA THR A 81 0.31 12.92 38.92
C THR A 81 -1.08 13.21 38.29
N VAL A 82 -1.30 13.14 36.98
CA VAL A 82 -2.66 13.36 36.40
C VAL A 82 -3.20 12.12 35.70
N ILE A 83 -4.05 11.36 36.38
CA ILE A 83 -4.82 10.28 35.75
C ILE A 83 -5.91 10.91 34.89
N PHE A 84 -5.74 10.87 33.57
CA PHE A 84 -6.79 11.26 32.62
C PHE A 84 -8.06 10.42 32.84
N THR A 85 -9.16 11.09 33.19
CA THR A 85 -10.49 10.50 33.40
C THR A 85 -11.45 11.04 32.34
N PRO A 86 -11.75 10.26 31.28
CA PRO A 86 -12.71 10.69 30.26
C PRO A 86 -14.11 10.84 30.87
N THR A 87 -14.85 11.81 30.35
CA THR A 87 -16.24 12.11 30.76
C THR A 87 -17.25 11.61 29.72
N HIS A 88 -16.83 11.51 28.45
CA HIS A 88 -17.68 11.15 27.34
C HIS A 88 -16.99 10.18 26.38
N HIS A 89 -17.79 9.43 25.64
CA HIS A 89 -17.39 8.66 24.46
C HIS A 89 -17.79 9.41 23.20
N LEU A 90 -16.88 9.53 22.23
CA LEU A 90 -17.15 10.10 20.93
C LEU A 90 -17.74 9.05 19.99
N LEU A 91 -19.05 9.11 19.72
CA LEU A 91 -19.77 8.14 18.89
C LEU A 91 -19.70 8.48 17.40
N ASP A 92 -19.74 9.76 17.04
CA ASP A 92 -19.57 10.27 15.67
C ASP A 92 -18.73 11.54 15.62
N GLY A 93 -17.99 11.70 14.51
CA GLY A 93 -17.18 12.88 14.24
C GLY A 93 -15.69 12.68 14.52
N GLN A 94 -15.24 11.47 14.87
CA GLN A 94 -13.82 11.14 15.09
C GLN A 94 -12.87 11.73 14.04
N GLN A 95 -13.18 11.55 12.76
CA GLN A 95 -12.29 12.00 11.70
C GLN A 95 -12.21 13.54 11.63
N ARG A 96 -13.33 14.22 11.93
CA ARG A 96 -13.42 15.68 12.01
C ARG A 96 -12.68 16.22 13.23
N SER A 97 -12.81 15.59 14.40
CA SER A 97 -12.09 16.02 15.59
C SER A 97 -10.57 15.88 15.43
N THR A 98 -10.10 14.81 14.79
CA THR A 98 -8.67 14.65 14.46
C THR A 98 -8.17 15.68 13.46
N ALA A 99 -8.96 15.99 12.43
CA ALA A 99 -8.62 17.06 11.49
C ALA A 99 -8.58 18.44 12.20
N ILE A 100 -9.49 18.70 13.15
CA ILE A 100 -9.49 19.92 13.98
C ILE A 100 -8.26 19.94 14.91
N ALA A 101 -7.88 18.83 15.54
CA ALA A 101 -6.69 18.78 16.38
C ALA A 101 -5.42 19.19 15.59
N LEU A 102 -5.30 18.76 14.32
CA LEU A 102 -4.16 19.09 13.47
C LEU A 102 -3.95 20.61 13.29
N GLY A 103 -5.00 21.44 13.33
CA GLY A 103 -4.82 22.89 13.16
C GLY A 103 -4.24 23.63 14.37
N PHE A 104 -4.22 22.98 15.54
CA PHE A 104 -3.58 23.51 16.75
C PHE A 104 -2.20 22.88 17.00
N MET A 105 -1.81 21.93 16.17
CA MET A 105 -0.59 21.17 16.35
C MET A 105 0.64 21.99 15.92
N ASP A 106 1.43 22.39 16.91
CA ASP A 106 2.70 23.07 16.70
C ASP A 106 3.84 22.03 16.63
N VAL A 107 4.22 21.65 15.41
CA VAL A 107 5.36 20.74 15.20
C VAL A 107 6.72 21.44 15.39
N TRP A 108 6.74 22.76 15.56
CA TRP A 108 7.95 23.58 15.66
C TRP A 108 8.38 23.85 17.11
N SER A 109 7.51 23.58 18.10
CA SER A 109 7.80 23.79 19.53
C SER A 109 8.68 22.72 20.19
N GLY A 110 9.19 21.74 19.43
CA GLY A 110 10.11 20.70 19.92
C GLY A 110 9.44 19.46 20.53
N SER A 111 8.11 19.35 20.47
CA SER A 111 7.37 18.12 20.79
C SER A 111 7.59 17.03 19.73
N SER A 112 7.44 15.75 20.12
CA SER A 112 7.58 14.59 19.24
C SER A 112 6.89 14.79 17.88
N ASP A 113 7.58 14.48 16.79
CA ASP A 113 7.05 14.59 15.42
C ASP A 113 5.76 13.79 15.28
N SER A 114 4.66 14.51 15.14
CA SER A 114 3.28 14.03 15.09
C SER A 114 2.90 13.37 13.77
N GLY A 115 3.83 13.32 12.81
CA GLY A 115 3.64 12.71 11.50
C GLY A 115 2.83 13.57 10.52
N SER A 116 2.29 14.72 10.94
CA SER A 116 1.54 15.64 10.06
C SER A 116 1.61 17.10 10.54
N ALA A 117 1.58 18.05 9.58
CA ALA A 117 1.56 19.49 9.87
C ALA A 117 0.60 20.23 8.93
N LEU A 118 -0.16 21.21 9.46
CA LEU A 118 -1.10 22.02 8.68
C LEU A 118 -0.56 23.42 8.41
N TRP A 119 -0.62 23.82 7.14
CA TRP A 119 -0.28 25.14 6.65
C TRP A 119 -1.47 25.78 5.92
N VAL A 120 -1.44 27.08 5.74
CA VAL A 120 -2.36 27.84 4.89
C VAL A 120 -1.57 28.68 3.89
N ASP A 121 -1.90 28.59 2.60
CA ASP A 121 -1.31 29.42 1.54
C ASP A 121 -2.23 30.62 1.25
N ILE A 122 -1.76 31.83 1.54
CA ILE A 122 -2.52 33.07 1.31
C ILE A 122 -2.47 33.55 -0.14
N GLY A 123 -1.74 32.86 -1.02
CA GLY A 123 -1.72 33.14 -2.45
C GLY A 123 -3.07 32.94 -3.16
N GLU A 124 -3.10 33.27 -4.44
CA GLU A 124 -4.30 33.23 -5.28
C GLU A 124 -4.87 31.80 -5.42
N ALA A 125 -6.14 31.60 -5.09
CA ALA A 125 -6.81 30.31 -5.21
C ALA A 125 -6.78 29.76 -6.66
N PRO A 126 -6.61 28.44 -6.89
CA PRO A 126 -6.65 27.87 -8.23
C PRO A 126 -8.03 28.09 -8.87
N LYS A 127 -8.06 28.60 -10.11
CA LYS A 127 -9.31 28.96 -10.83
C LYS A 127 -10.35 27.86 -10.98
N LYS A 128 -9.98 26.59 -10.77
CA LYS A 128 -10.83 25.40 -10.97
C LYS A 128 -11.35 24.79 -9.67
N GLN A 129 -11.05 25.39 -8.52
CA GLN A 129 -11.48 24.90 -7.22
C GLN A 129 -12.36 25.93 -6.54
N ASP A 130 -13.44 25.47 -5.91
CA ASP A 130 -14.22 26.28 -4.97
C ASP A 130 -13.51 26.24 -3.60
N VAL A 131 -12.34 26.89 -3.51
CA VAL A 131 -11.54 27.09 -2.28
C VAL A 131 -11.29 28.58 -2.06
N GLU A 132 -11.54 29.10 -0.85
CA GLU A 132 -11.26 30.51 -0.52
C GLU A 132 -9.85 30.62 0.04
N PHE A 133 -9.46 29.68 0.91
CA PHE A 133 -8.11 29.52 1.41
C PHE A 133 -7.60 28.12 1.08
N ILE A 134 -6.33 28.05 0.71
CA ILE A 134 -5.71 26.78 0.36
C ILE A 134 -4.99 26.27 1.61
N PHE A 135 -5.62 25.35 2.31
CA PHE A 135 -4.97 24.59 3.36
C PHE A 135 -4.03 23.56 2.74
N ARG A 136 -2.91 23.28 3.41
CA ARG A 136 -1.84 22.42 2.92
C ARG A 136 -1.39 21.48 4.04
N VAL A 137 -1.71 20.20 3.94
CA VAL A 137 -1.21 19.19 4.89
C VAL A 137 0.10 18.61 4.38
N LEU A 138 1.10 18.60 5.26
CA LEU A 138 2.34 17.86 5.09
C LEU A 138 2.26 16.56 5.90
N THR A 139 2.82 15.48 5.35
CA THR A 139 2.98 14.18 6.02
C THR A 139 4.43 13.73 5.91
N ARG A 140 4.85 12.73 6.71
CA ARG A 140 6.21 12.16 6.58
C ARG A 140 6.53 11.62 5.19
N SER A 141 5.53 11.06 4.50
CA SER A 141 5.69 10.56 3.13
C SER A 141 5.66 11.67 2.08
N HIS A 142 5.07 12.83 2.41
CA HIS A 142 4.95 14.00 1.56
C HIS A 142 5.32 15.29 2.31
N PRO A 143 6.59 15.47 2.70
CA PRO A 143 7.04 16.65 3.47
C PRO A 143 7.02 17.95 2.65
N TRP A 144 6.80 17.86 1.34
CA TRP A 144 6.56 18.97 0.41
C TRP A 144 5.08 19.23 0.12
N GLY A 145 4.18 18.39 0.64
CA GLY A 145 2.73 18.47 0.49
C GLY A 145 2.19 17.84 -0.80
N TYR A 146 0.88 17.89 -0.98
CA TYR A 146 0.20 17.49 -2.21
C TYR A 146 0.09 18.67 -3.18
N SER A 147 -0.28 18.40 -4.43
CA SER A 147 -0.44 19.40 -5.48
C SER A 147 -1.43 20.50 -5.08
N ARG A 148 -1.00 21.75 -5.17
CA ARG A 148 -1.82 22.94 -4.92
C ARG A 148 -3.09 22.97 -5.77
N ASP A 149 -2.99 22.53 -7.03
CA ASP A 149 -4.11 22.49 -7.97
C ASP A 149 -5.04 21.28 -7.78
N ASP A 150 -4.64 20.29 -6.99
CA ASP A 150 -5.43 19.09 -6.70
C ASP A 150 -4.80 18.32 -5.53
N SER A 151 -5.34 18.47 -4.33
CA SER A 151 -4.80 17.86 -3.11
C SER A 151 -4.94 16.34 -3.05
N SER A 152 -5.57 15.72 -4.05
CA SER A 152 -5.54 14.27 -4.24
C SER A 152 -4.33 13.77 -5.03
N LYS A 153 -3.54 14.66 -5.64
CA LYS A 153 -2.37 14.33 -6.45
C LYS A 153 -1.09 14.72 -5.75
N ILE A 154 -0.08 13.85 -5.85
CA ILE A 154 1.27 14.15 -5.36
C ILE A 154 1.96 15.19 -6.25
N LEU A 155 2.94 15.90 -5.68
CA LEU A 155 3.83 16.73 -6.48
C LEU A 155 4.62 15.90 -7.49
N THR A 156 4.94 16.55 -8.60
CA THR A 156 5.86 15.96 -9.57
C THR A 156 7.23 15.76 -8.87
N ALA A 157 7.94 14.69 -9.17
CA ALA A 157 9.28 14.44 -8.62
C ALA A 157 10.31 15.55 -8.87
N GLN A 158 10.12 16.43 -9.86
CA GLN A 158 10.94 17.63 -10.06
C GLN A 158 10.73 18.57 -8.87
N TYR A 159 9.48 18.93 -8.60
CA TYR A 159 9.11 19.73 -7.42
C TYR A 159 9.55 19.07 -6.12
N ARG A 160 9.47 17.75 -6.00
CA ARG A 160 9.95 17.03 -4.81
C ARG A 160 11.47 17.11 -4.64
N ARG A 161 12.23 17.10 -5.72
CA ARG A 161 13.69 17.24 -5.69
C ARG A 161 14.10 18.66 -5.34
N GLU A 162 13.53 19.65 -6.03
CA GLU A 162 13.77 21.05 -5.74
C GLU A 162 13.43 21.37 -4.27
N ALA A 163 12.33 20.79 -3.76
CA ALA A 163 11.98 20.86 -2.35
C ALA A 163 13.05 20.26 -1.45
N LEU A 164 13.48 19.01 -1.72
CA LEU A 164 14.49 18.33 -0.92
C LEU A 164 15.81 19.10 -0.88
N GLU A 165 16.30 19.56 -2.04
CA GLU A 165 17.50 20.38 -2.14
C GLU A 165 17.36 21.66 -1.32
N ALA A 166 16.22 22.34 -1.41
CA ALA A 166 15.96 23.54 -0.62
C ALA A 166 15.92 23.25 0.88
N TYR A 167 15.34 22.13 1.33
CA TYR A 167 15.30 21.74 2.74
C TYR A 167 16.69 21.42 3.28
N GLN A 168 17.49 20.69 2.50
CA GLN A 168 18.87 20.33 2.84
C GLN A 168 19.78 21.56 2.92
N GLN A 169 19.58 22.54 2.03
CA GLN A 169 20.29 23.82 2.07
C GLN A 169 19.86 24.67 3.27
N ALA A 170 18.56 24.71 3.55
CA ALA A 170 17.97 25.44 4.66
C ALA A 170 18.35 24.86 6.03
N THR A 171 18.64 23.56 6.10
CA THR A 171 18.91 22.85 7.34
C THR A 171 20.23 22.07 7.26
N PRO A 172 21.38 22.70 7.57
CA PRO A 172 22.70 22.08 7.45
C PRO A 172 22.86 20.76 8.21
N ALA A 173 22.14 20.60 9.34
CA ALA A 173 22.12 19.37 10.13
C ALA A 173 21.57 18.15 9.35
N HIS A 174 20.80 18.38 8.28
CA HIS A 174 20.16 17.37 7.45
C HIS A 174 20.63 17.41 5.99
N LYS A 175 21.80 18.01 5.71
CA LYS A 175 22.31 18.19 4.34
C LYS A 175 22.36 16.90 3.52
N ASP A 176 22.77 15.80 4.14
CA ASP A 176 22.88 14.47 3.50
C ASP A 176 21.75 13.52 3.92
N ALA A 177 20.73 14.04 4.63
CA ALA A 177 19.62 13.25 5.11
C ALA A 177 18.70 12.86 3.95
N ARG A 178 18.22 11.62 3.99
CA ARG A 178 17.14 11.15 3.10
C ARG A 178 15.82 11.77 3.53
N VAL A 179 14.85 11.83 2.61
CA VAL A 179 13.51 12.41 2.86
C VAL A 179 12.88 11.91 4.16
N ALA A 180 12.93 10.59 4.42
CA ALA A 180 12.34 9.99 5.62
C ALA A 180 13.02 10.40 6.94
N GLN A 181 14.20 11.01 6.89
CA GLN A 181 15.00 11.45 8.03
C GLN A 181 14.84 12.96 8.30
N ILE A 182 14.17 13.70 7.40
CA ILE A 182 13.96 15.14 7.56
C ILE A 182 12.67 15.36 8.34
N PRO A 183 12.72 15.98 9.53
CA PRO A 183 11.52 16.20 10.34
C PRO A 183 10.58 17.22 9.70
N LEU A 184 9.28 17.11 9.97
CA LEU A 184 8.29 18.06 9.44
C LEU A 184 8.47 19.49 9.97
N SER A 185 9.20 19.65 11.07
CA SER A 185 9.51 20.94 11.69
C SER A 185 10.51 21.79 10.89
N VAL A 186 11.16 21.24 9.85
CA VAL A 186 12.17 21.97 9.04
C VAL A 186 11.83 22.05 7.55
N VAL A 187 10.58 21.73 7.19
CA VAL A 187 10.10 21.71 5.80
C VAL A 187 8.87 22.62 5.63
N TRP A 188 8.48 22.90 4.40
CA TRP A 188 7.33 23.76 4.06
C TRP A 188 6.64 23.28 2.78
N PRO A 189 5.35 23.58 2.52
CA PRO A 189 4.70 23.14 1.27
C PRO A 189 5.37 23.76 0.03
N TRP A 190 5.87 22.92 -0.89
CA TRP A 190 6.84 23.36 -1.91
C TRP A 190 6.23 24.17 -3.07
N ASP A 191 5.04 23.83 -3.55
CA ASP A 191 4.40 24.56 -4.65
C ASP A 191 3.46 25.68 -4.15
N ALA A 192 3.42 25.95 -2.84
CA ALA A 192 2.65 27.07 -2.26
C ALA A 192 3.24 28.44 -2.64
N ILE A 193 2.41 29.48 -2.71
CA ILE A 193 2.85 30.83 -3.08
C ILE A 193 3.39 31.58 -1.86
N ALA A 194 2.62 31.61 -0.78
CA ALA A 194 2.92 32.31 0.47
C ALA A 194 2.38 31.48 1.65
N PRO A 195 3.06 30.39 2.04
CA PRO A 195 2.57 29.47 3.05
C PRO A 195 2.89 29.93 4.48
N ILE A 196 1.90 29.84 5.36
CA ILE A 196 2.02 30.17 6.78
C ILE A 196 1.65 28.91 7.60
N PRO A 197 2.45 28.53 8.61
CA PRO A 197 2.06 27.51 9.57
C PRO A 197 0.73 27.86 10.24
N PHE A 198 -0.28 27.00 10.11
CA PHE A 198 -1.61 27.37 10.58
C PHE A 198 -1.70 27.43 12.10
N ALA A 199 -0.96 26.57 12.81
CA ALA A 199 -0.84 26.63 14.27
C ALA A 199 -0.31 28.00 14.76
N PHE A 200 0.58 28.64 14.00
CA PHE A 200 1.09 29.98 14.33
C PHE A 200 0.02 31.05 14.13
N VAL A 201 -0.83 30.92 13.11
CA VAL A 201 -1.97 31.83 12.89
C VAL A 201 -2.94 31.73 14.06
N VAL A 202 -3.31 30.52 14.46
CA VAL A 202 -4.20 30.26 15.60
C VAL A 202 -3.60 30.83 16.89
N ALA A 203 -2.33 30.50 17.19
CA ALA A 203 -1.64 31.00 18.37
C ALA A 203 -1.57 32.53 18.40
N ALA A 204 -1.19 33.17 17.29
CA ALA A 204 -1.08 34.62 17.20
C ALA A 204 -2.43 35.32 17.42
N VAL A 205 -3.54 34.77 16.88
CA VAL A 205 -4.88 35.29 17.13
C VAL A 205 -5.31 35.08 18.58
N CYS A 206 -5.06 33.91 19.15
CA CYS A 206 -5.45 33.58 20.53
C CYS A 206 -4.66 34.33 21.60
N GLU A 207 -3.40 34.67 21.33
CA GLU A 207 -2.49 35.37 22.23
C GLU A 207 -2.58 36.91 22.12
N SER A 208 -3.46 37.44 21.26
CA SER A 208 -3.54 38.87 20.94
C SER A 208 -4.86 39.50 21.35
N SER A 209 -4.86 40.81 21.59
CA SER A 209 -6.05 41.62 21.89
C SER A 209 -6.60 42.40 20.69
N SER A 210 -5.89 42.38 19.55
CA SER A 210 -6.36 42.96 18.28
C SER A 210 -5.77 42.24 17.07
N ILE A 211 -6.40 42.37 15.90
CA ILE A 211 -5.90 41.83 14.63
C ILE A 211 -4.51 42.40 14.29
N LYS A 212 -4.26 43.68 14.61
CA LYS A 212 -2.95 44.31 14.40
C LYS A 212 -1.86 43.62 15.23
N GLN A 213 -2.12 43.40 16.51
CA GLN A 213 -1.20 42.67 17.39
C GLN A 213 -1.01 41.22 16.94
N ALA A 214 -2.08 40.55 16.48
CA ALA A 214 -1.99 39.20 15.92
C ALA A 214 -1.08 39.15 14.69
N LYS A 215 -1.16 40.15 13.80
CA LYS A 215 -0.27 40.29 12.65
C LYS A 215 1.20 40.45 13.09
N GLU A 216 1.46 41.27 14.10
CA GLU A 216 2.80 41.49 14.67
C GLU A 216 3.38 40.22 15.32
N HIS A 217 2.60 39.52 16.17
CA HIS A 217 3.00 38.25 16.79
C HIS A 217 3.25 37.16 15.75
N LEU A 218 2.40 37.06 14.72
CA LEU A 218 2.59 36.08 13.63
C LEU A 218 3.91 36.34 12.88
N ALA A 219 4.23 37.60 12.58
CA ALA A 219 5.49 37.97 11.96
C ALA A 219 6.71 37.58 12.81
N GLN A 220 6.60 37.71 14.14
CA GLN A 220 7.65 37.28 15.08
C GLN A 220 7.81 35.75 15.10
N LYS A 221 6.72 34.99 15.17
CA LYS A 221 6.78 33.51 15.13
C LYS A 221 7.35 33.02 13.80
N LEU A 222 7.02 33.64 12.66
CA LEU A 222 7.61 33.26 11.37
C LEU A 222 9.14 33.47 11.31
N LYS A 223 9.68 34.47 12.03
CA LYS A 223 11.13 34.70 12.11
C LYS A 223 11.87 33.64 12.93
N SER A 224 11.18 32.82 13.73
CA SER A 224 11.83 31.71 14.43
C SER A 224 12.14 30.52 13.50
N LEU A 225 11.45 30.45 12.36
CA LEU A 225 11.65 29.40 11.35
C LEU A 225 12.84 29.72 10.46
N SER A 226 14.05 29.69 11.01
CA SER A 226 15.30 30.04 10.31
C SER A 226 15.48 29.30 8.97
N PHE A 227 15.05 28.02 8.89
CA PHE A 227 15.08 27.23 7.66
C PHE A 227 14.21 27.83 6.53
N PHE A 228 13.16 28.57 6.87
CA PHE A 228 12.22 29.12 5.90
C PHE A 228 12.66 30.51 5.40
N ILE A 229 13.45 31.24 6.19
CA ILE A 229 13.89 32.62 5.88
C ILE A 229 14.71 32.70 4.59
N SER A 230 15.51 31.68 4.28
CA SER A 230 16.33 31.63 3.07
C SER A 230 15.54 31.27 1.79
N SER A 231 14.22 31.05 1.89
CA SER A 231 13.36 30.74 0.75
C SER A 231 12.80 32.01 0.11
N ASN A 232 12.71 32.05 -1.22
CA ASN A 232 11.97 33.08 -1.96
C ASN A 232 10.48 33.19 -1.56
N LYS A 233 9.91 32.16 -0.91
CA LYS A 233 8.55 32.19 -0.34
C LYS A 233 8.45 33.12 0.87
N TYR A 234 9.53 33.23 1.64
CA TYR A 234 9.57 34.11 2.79
C TYR A 234 9.53 35.58 2.37
N GLU A 235 10.22 35.94 1.29
CA GLU A 235 10.16 37.30 0.72
C GLU A 235 8.72 37.73 0.41
N LYS A 236 7.95 36.88 -0.28
CA LYS A 236 6.53 37.13 -0.57
C LYS A 236 5.67 37.30 0.68
N LEU A 237 6.01 36.59 1.76
CA LEU A 237 5.32 36.76 3.04
C LEU A 237 5.69 38.08 3.69
N VAL A 238 6.97 38.46 3.71
CA VAL A 238 7.42 39.77 4.21
C VAL A 238 6.70 40.90 3.47
N GLU A 239 6.56 40.81 2.14
CA GLU A 239 5.78 41.76 1.35
C GLU A 239 4.29 41.83 1.77
N ALA A 240 3.71 40.72 2.24
CA ALA A 240 2.34 40.68 2.75
C ALA A 240 2.20 41.34 4.14
N PHE A 241 3.23 41.27 4.98
CA PHE A 241 3.25 41.92 6.30
C PHE A 241 3.52 43.42 6.21
N ASP A 242 4.49 43.82 5.39
CA ASP A 242 4.97 45.19 5.28
C ASP A 242 4.18 46.03 4.25
N GLY A 243 3.24 45.40 3.53
CA GLY A 243 2.38 46.06 2.54
C GLY A 243 3.02 46.22 1.15
N GLY A 244 4.19 45.62 0.90
CA GLY A 244 4.87 45.61 -0.40
C GLY A 244 4.05 44.91 -1.50
N ASN A 245 3.16 43.99 -1.14
CA ASN A 245 2.22 43.35 -2.05
C ASN A 245 0.78 43.53 -1.54
N GLN A 246 0.05 44.48 -2.13
CA GLN A 246 -1.31 44.83 -1.68
C GLN A 246 -2.28 43.64 -1.74
N TYR A 247 -2.18 42.78 -2.74
CA TYR A 247 -3.04 41.61 -2.86
C TYR A 247 -2.81 40.63 -1.72
N LEU A 248 -1.54 40.28 -1.45
CA LEU A 248 -1.20 39.36 -0.35
C LEU A 248 -1.48 39.99 1.02
N SER A 249 -1.25 41.30 1.19
CA SER A 249 -1.60 41.99 2.45
C SER A 249 -3.11 41.93 2.69
N ASN A 250 -3.94 42.22 1.68
CA ASN A 250 -5.40 42.14 1.82
C ASN A 250 -5.85 40.70 2.14
N ARG A 251 -5.22 39.70 1.52
CA ARG A 251 -5.48 38.28 1.78
C ARG A 251 -5.10 37.86 3.20
N LEU A 252 -3.96 38.34 3.71
CA LEU A 252 -3.53 38.11 5.07
C LEU A 252 -4.47 38.76 6.08
N ASP A 253 -4.86 40.01 5.84
CA ASP A 253 -5.79 40.74 6.71
C ASP A 253 -7.19 40.08 6.72
N ASP A 254 -7.67 39.59 5.57
CA ASP A 254 -8.91 38.82 5.46
C ASP A 254 -8.82 37.47 6.20
N LEU A 255 -7.72 36.72 6.03
CA LEU A 255 -7.47 35.49 6.78
C LEU A 255 -7.50 35.76 8.29
N LEU A 256 -6.72 36.73 8.76
CA LEU A 256 -6.64 37.07 10.18
C LEU A 256 -8.00 37.52 10.72
N SER A 257 -8.78 38.29 9.95
CA SER A 257 -10.13 38.72 10.34
C SER A 257 -11.10 37.53 10.45
N LYS A 258 -11.01 36.55 9.54
CA LYS A 258 -11.85 35.35 9.60
C LYS A 258 -11.46 34.43 10.74
N VAL A 259 -10.18 34.19 10.95
CA VAL A 259 -9.66 33.42 12.10
C VAL A 259 -10.04 34.13 13.40
N TRP A 260 -9.82 35.44 13.51
CA TRP A 260 -10.23 36.25 14.66
C TRP A 260 -11.71 36.09 15.00
N TYR A 261 -12.58 36.13 13.99
CA TYR A 261 -14.00 35.88 14.20
C TYR A 261 -14.30 34.46 14.70
N VAL A 262 -13.65 33.46 14.11
CA VAL A 262 -13.81 32.04 14.48
C VAL A 262 -13.36 31.78 15.92
N PHE A 263 -12.27 32.40 16.38
CA PHE A 263 -11.64 32.08 17.67
C PHE A 263 -11.93 33.09 18.80
N GLN A 264 -12.13 34.38 18.51
CA GLN A 264 -12.29 35.44 19.53
C GLN A 264 -13.71 36.01 19.61
N GLU A 265 -14.29 36.52 18.51
CA GLU A 265 -15.50 37.37 18.59
C GLU A 265 -16.80 36.61 18.79
N LYS A 266 -17.01 35.52 18.04
CA LYS A 266 -18.25 34.72 18.10
C LYS A 266 -18.02 33.27 18.49
N ASN A 267 -16.75 32.91 18.73
CA ASN A 267 -16.28 31.62 19.16
C ASN A 267 -17.02 30.49 18.44
N TYR A 268 -16.72 30.27 17.15
CA TYR A 268 -17.36 29.30 16.28
C TYR A 268 -17.67 28.01 17.05
N ARG A 269 -18.96 27.79 17.28
CA ARG A 269 -19.47 26.76 18.18
C ARG A 269 -20.08 25.63 17.35
N ILE A 270 -19.71 24.41 17.67
CA ILE A 270 -20.18 23.21 17.00
C ILE A 270 -21.14 22.48 17.94
N PRO A 271 -22.37 22.15 17.50
CA PRO A 271 -23.31 21.42 18.32
C PRO A 271 -22.77 20.07 18.75
N ILE A 272 -23.07 19.69 19.99
CA ILE A 272 -22.92 18.33 20.48
C ILE A 272 -24.30 17.72 20.75
N LEU A 273 -24.43 16.44 20.45
CA LEU A 273 -25.62 15.64 20.75
C LEU A 273 -25.19 14.59 21.76
N ILE A 274 -25.76 14.60 22.97
CA ILE A 274 -25.44 13.61 24.00
C ILE A 274 -26.52 12.53 23.99
N LEU A 275 -26.10 11.28 23.79
CA LEU A 275 -26.94 10.11 23.75
C LEU A 275 -26.71 9.27 25.03
N PRO A 276 -27.71 9.11 25.92
CA PRO A 276 -27.59 8.26 27.10
C PRO A 276 -27.69 6.78 26.68
N LEU A 277 -26.55 6.14 26.44
CA LEU A 277 -26.49 4.75 25.94
C LEU A 277 -27.04 3.71 26.94
N ASP A 278 -27.00 4.02 28.23
CA ASP A 278 -27.53 3.22 29.32
C ASP A 278 -29.05 3.00 29.22
N GLU A 279 -29.81 3.97 28.70
CA GLU A 279 -31.25 3.84 28.45
C GLU A 279 -31.59 2.86 27.31
N PHE A 280 -30.66 2.56 26.41
CA PHE A 280 -30.85 1.62 25.31
C PHE A 280 -30.55 0.17 25.70
N SER A 281 -29.60 -0.03 26.63
CA SER A 281 -29.18 -1.36 27.09
C SER A 281 -30.25 -2.07 27.93
N SER A 282 -31.05 -1.32 28.68
CA SER A 282 -32.05 -1.84 29.63
C SER A 282 -33.38 -2.27 28.97
N LYS A 283 -33.73 -1.75 27.79
CA LYS A 283 -34.95 -2.14 27.05
C LYS A 283 -34.76 -3.32 26.11
N ALA A 284 -33.52 -3.65 25.73
CA ALA A 284 -33.22 -4.80 24.87
C ALA A 284 -33.27 -6.15 25.61
N THR A 285 -33.22 -6.16 26.94
CA THR A 285 -33.21 -7.38 27.76
C THR A 285 -34.58 -8.06 27.89
N ILE A 286 -35.67 -7.43 27.46
CA ILE A 286 -37.03 -7.97 27.68
C ILE A 286 -37.42 -9.10 26.71
N ASN A 287 -36.65 -9.38 25.64
CA ASN A 287 -37.04 -10.40 24.63
C ASN A 287 -35.99 -11.50 24.33
N ILE A 288 -35.01 -11.77 25.22
CA ILE A 288 -33.91 -12.72 24.90
C ILE A 288 -34.16 -14.15 25.45
N GLU A 289 -35.19 -14.39 26.27
CA GLU A 289 -35.42 -15.75 26.82
C GLU A 289 -36.19 -16.73 25.93
N SER A 290 -36.44 -16.40 24.65
CA SER A 290 -37.05 -17.36 23.73
C SER A 290 -36.64 -17.15 22.28
N GLN A 291 -35.52 -17.76 21.86
CA GLN A 291 -35.42 -18.31 20.50
C GLN A 291 -34.24 -19.28 20.30
N ASP A 292 -34.50 -20.23 19.42
CA ASP A 292 -33.86 -21.55 19.20
C ASP A 292 -32.36 -21.58 18.87
N GLU A 293 -31.80 -22.79 19.01
CA GLU A 293 -30.41 -23.25 18.73
C GLU A 293 -29.89 -23.08 17.28
N GLY A 294 -30.34 -22.07 16.55
CA GLY A 294 -29.92 -21.74 15.18
C GLY A 294 -29.24 -20.38 15.06
N ASP A 295 -28.52 -19.93 16.08
CA ASP A 295 -28.46 -18.49 16.35
C ASP A 295 -27.18 -17.78 15.83
N ASN A 296 -27.37 -16.84 14.89
CA ASN A 296 -26.36 -15.82 14.61
C ASN A 296 -26.43 -14.80 15.76
N PRO A 297 -25.37 -14.59 16.55
CA PRO A 297 -25.44 -13.71 17.71
C PRO A 297 -25.83 -12.29 17.28
N VAL A 298 -26.99 -11.84 17.76
CA VAL A 298 -27.54 -10.51 17.48
C VAL A 298 -26.50 -9.45 17.88
N PRO A 299 -26.20 -8.48 17.00
CA PRO A 299 -25.31 -7.37 17.33
C PRO A 299 -25.84 -6.60 18.54
N ASP A 300 -24.94 -6.11 19.38
CA ASP A 300 -25.31 -5.20 20.47
C ASP A 300 -26.02 -3.96 19.88
N ALA A 301 -26.97 -3.36 20.62
CA ALA A 301 -27.64 -2.13 20.22
C ALA A 301 -26.63 -1.01 19.97
N VAL A 302 -25.57 -0.96 20.80
CA VAL A 302 -24.44 -0.04 20.66
C VAL A 302 -23.67 -0.34 19.37
N GLU A 303 -23.31 -1.60 19.10
CA GLU A 303 -22.64 -2.00 17.86
C GLU A 303 -23.47 -1.63 16.61
N THR A 304 -24.77 -1.90 16.64
CA THR A 304 -25.71 -1.57 15.56
C THR A 304 -25.76 -0.06 15.33
N LEU A 305 -25.80 0.72 16.40
CA LEU A 305 -25.76 2.17 16.34
C LEU A 305 -24.47 2.67 15.69
N PHE A 306 -23.30 2.15 16.09
CA PHE A 306 -22.02 2.51 15.48
C PHE A 306 -21.97 2.19 13.98
N VAL A 307 -22.43 1.00 13.58
CA VAL A 307 -22.48 0.62 12.15
C VAL A 307 -23.41 1.57 11.38
N ARG A 308 -24.59 1.90 11.94
CA ARG A 308 -25.56 2.78 11.29
C ARG A 308 -25.06 4.22 11.17
N ILE A 309 -24.46 4.78 12.21
CA ILE A 309 -23.96 6.15 12.16
C ILE A 309 -22.79 6.26 11.17
N ASN A 310 -21.89 5.28 11.16
CA ASN A 310 -20.76 5.27 10.22
C ASN A 310 -21.17 4.88 8.78
N SER A 311 -22.42 4.49 8.54
CA SER A 311 -22.89 4.03 7.22
C SER A 311 -23.00 5.14 6.17
N SER A 312 -23.23 6.39 6.61
CA SER A 312 -23.29 7.60 5.78
C SER A 312 -21.91 8.25 5.56
N GLY A 313 -20.90 7.85 6.34
CA GLY A 313 -19.50 8.26 6.20
C GLY A 313 -18.63 7.17 5.55
N THR A 314 -17.37 7.05 5.96
CA THR A 314 -16.51 5.95 5.50
C THR A 314 -16.92 4.68 6.28
N ARG A 315 -17.47 3.67 5.60
CA ARG A 315 -18.06 2.50 6.27
C ARG A 315 -17.03 1.62 6.97
N LEU A 316 -17.44 0.99 8.07
CA LEU A 316 -16.71 -0.07 8.78
C LEU A 316 -17.18 -1.41 8.22
N GLU A 317 -16.32 -2.13 7.48
CA GLU A 317 -16.69 -3.40 6.85
C GLU A 317 -15.58 -4.46 6.98
N GLY A 318 -15.97 -5.74 6.90
CA GLY A 318 -15.03 -6.87 6.90
C GLY A 318 -14.13 -6.93 8.14
N GLU A 319 -12.82 -6.94 7.91
CA GLU A 319 -11.81 -7.10 8.95
C GLU A 319 -11.72 -5.90 9.91
N GLU A 320 -12.06 -4.69 9.46
CA GLU A 320 -12.04 -3.50 10.32
C GLU A 320 -13.11 -3.60 11.41
N LEU A 321 -14.30 -4.11 11.07
CA LEU A 321 -15.36 -4.33 12.04
C LEU A 321 -15.02 -5.47 13.01
N MET A 322 -14.43 -6.57 12.50
CA MET A 322 -13.95 -7.65 13.38
C MET A 322 -12.85 -7.16 14.33
N TYR A 323 -11.91 -6.36 13.85
CA TYR A 323 -10.88 -5.77 14.71
C TYR A 323 -11.48 -4.82 15.76
N SER A 324 -12.51 -4.08 15.39
CA SER A 324 -13.26 -3.24 16.31
C SER A 324 -13.95 -4.04 17.40
N LEU A 325 -14.56 -5.19 17.05
CA LEU A 325 -15.13 -6.13 18.03
C LEU A 325 -14.05 -6.69 18.97
N LEU A 326 -12.87 -7.02 18.45
CA LEU A 326 -11.74 -7.46 19.27
C LEU A 326 -11.38 -6.40 20.30
N LYS A 327 -11.26 -5.14 19.90
CA LYS A 327 -10.93 -4.03 20.81
C LYS A 327 -12.02 -3.80 21.87
N ALA A 328 -13.29 -3.95 21.49
CA ALA A 328 -14.40 -3.84 22.44
C ALA A 328 -14.38 -4.97 23.47
N SER A 329 -14.06 -6.21 23.07
CA SER A 329 -13.94 -7.35 23.99
C SER A 329 -12.61 -7.42 24.74
N TRP A 330 -11.55 -6.82 24.18
CA TRP A 330 -10.19 -6.83 24.73
C TRP A 330 -9.48 -5.49 24.43
N PRO A 331 -9.66 -4.47 25.29
CA PRO A 331 -9.16 -3.11 25.06
C PRO A 331 -7.63 -2.99 24.93
N GLU A 332 -6.86 -3.89 25.54
CA GLU A 332 -5.39 -3.89 25.46
C GLU A 332 -4.85 -4.55 24.18
N ALA A 333 -5.70 -5.20 23.37
CA ALA A 333 -5.28 -5.87 22.14
C ALA A 333 -4.45 -4.98 21.19
N PRO A 334 -4.79 -3.69 20.96
CA PRO A 334 -3.98 -2.79 20.13
C PRO A 334 -2.56 -2.62 20.65
N ASP A 335 -2.36 -2.47 21.96
CA ASP A 335 -1.03 -2.29 22.55
C ASP A 335 -0.10 -3.47 22.27
N PHE A 336 -0.64 -4.69 22.12
CA PHE A 336 0.15 -5.86 21.74
C PHE A 336 0.43 -5.92 20.24
N ILE A 337 -0.57 -5.59 19.40
CA ILE A 337 -0.39 -5.55 17.94
C ILE A 337 0.54 -4.40 17.52
N ASP A 338 0.54 -3.29 18.26
CA ASP A 338 1.38 -2.13 18.00
C ASP A 338 2.83 -2.32 18.42
N LYS A 339 3.14 -3.31 19.28
CA LYS A 339 4.51 -3.71 19.59
C LYS A 339 5.23 -4.41 18.43
N LEU A 340 4.50 -4.86 17.41
CA LEU A 340 5.10 -5.42 16.20
C LEU A 340 5.88 -4.32 15.47
N GLN A 341 7.21 -4.48 15.36
CA GLN A 341 8.07 -3.48 14.73
C GLN A 341 7.79 -3.36 13.23
N HIS A 342 7.69 -4.50 12.54
CA HIS A 342 7.40 -4.56 11.11
C HIS A 342 6.01 -5.17 10.84
N LYS A 343 5.03 -4.31 10.56
CA LYS A 343 3.66 -4.74 10.25
C LYS A 343 3.53 -5.03 8.75
N LEU A 344 3.75 -6.28 8.33
CA LEU A 344 3.60 -6.64 6.90
C LEU A 344 2.17 -6.46 6.36
N ALA A 345 1.17 -6.39 7.24
CA ALA A 345 -0.23 -6.15 6.93
C ALA A 345 -0.87 -5.17 7.93
N LEU A 346 -2.04 -4.63 7.59
CA LEU A 346 -2.80 -3.74 8.46
C LEU A 346 -3.13 -4.41 9.81
N PRO A 347 -3.23 -3.66 10.93
CA PRO A 347 -3.56 -4.21 12.25
C PRO A 347 -4.82 -5.08 12.26
N SER A 348 -5.85 -4.70 11.49
CA SER A 348 -7.08 -5.50 11.33
C SER A 348 -6.81 -6.86 10.71
N ARG A 349 -6.00 -6.93 9.65
CA ARG A 349 -5.58 -8.18 9.02
C ARG A 349 -4.76 -9.04 9.98
N ILE A 350 -3.84 -8.43 10.73
CA ILE A 350 -3.01 -9.12 11.73
C ILE A 350 -3.90 -9.80 12.78
N ALA A 351 -4.89 -9.09 13.32
CA ALA A 351 -5.84 -9.64 14.28
C ALA A 351 -6.57 -10.88 13.73
N ILE A 352 -7.02 -10.84 12.48
CA ILE A 352 -7.68 -11.99 11.84
C ILE A 352 -6.71 -13.15 11.61
N LEU A 353 -5.46 -12.87 11.20
CA LEU A 353 -4.44 -13.91 11.07
C LEU A 353 -4.16 -14.59 12.42
N CYS A 354 -4.06 -13.82 13.51
CA CYS A 354 -3.93 -14.37 14.87
C CYS A 354 -5.11 -15.25 15.25
N ALA A 355 -6.35 -14.80 15.00
CA ALA A 355 -7.54 -15.61 15.26
C ALA A 355 -7.52 -16.93 14.48
N ARG A 356 -7.11 -16.89 13.20
CA ARG A 356 -6.96 -18.09 12.37
C ARG A 356 -5.84 -19.00 12.85
N LEU A 357 -4.74 -18.47 13.38
CA LEU A 357 -3.64 -19.27 13.94
C LEU A 357 -4.09 -19.99 15.22
N VAL A 358 -4.86 -19.32 16.08
CA VAL A 358 -5.46 -19.95 17.26
C VAL A 358 -6.39 -21.09 16.86
N LEU A 359 -7.27 -20.88 15.86
CA LEU A 359 -8.11 -21.95 15.30
C LEU A 359 -7.28 -23.09 14.69
N ALA A 360 -6.13 -22.78 14.09
CA ALA A 360 -5.24 -23.77 13.48
C ALA A 360 -4.51 -24.66 14.50
N ARG A 361 -4.39 -24.21 15.76
CA ARG A 361 -3.77 -24.98 16.84
C ARG A 361 -4.71 -26.05 17.43
N GLU A 362 -6.01 -25.99 17.15
CA GLU A 362 -6.96 -26.99 17.64
C GLU A 362 -6.79 -28.32 16.91
N THR A 363 -6.50 -29.39 17.67
CA THR A 363 -6.07 -30.70 17.16
C THR A 363 -7.10 -31.42 16.30
N ASP A 364 -8.39 -31.09 16.47
CA ASP A 364 -9.49 -31.77 15.77
C ASP A 364 -9.80 -31.15 14.39
N ARG A 365 -9.20 -30.00 14.06
CA ARG A 365 -9.47 -29.28 12.80
C ARG A 365 -8.41 -29.60 11.74
N THR A 366 -8.77 -30.48 10.80
CA THR A 366 -7.99 -30.67 9.55
C THR A 366 -8.44 -29.76 8.42
N GLY A 367 -9.61 -29.10 8.55
CA GLY A 367 -10.11 -28.12 7.61
C GLY A 367 -9.32 -26.81 7.67
N PHE A 368 -9.25 -26.10 6.53
CA PHE A 368 -8.59 -24.81 6.44
C PHE A 368 -9.33 -23.77 7.30
N PRO A 369 -8.68 -23.13 8.30
CA PRO A 369 -9.35 -22.20 9.19
C PRO A 369 -9.60 -20.88 8.48
N VAL A 370 -10.89 -20.54 8.37
CA VAL A 370 -11.39 -19.31 7.76
C VAL A 370 -12.34 -18.66 8.74
N VAL A 371 -12.15 -17.36 8.98
CA VAL A 371 -13.14 -16.51 9.65
C VAL A 371 -13.94 -15.84 8.54
N ARG A 372 -15.17 -16.31 8.29
CA ARG A 372 -15.92 -15.96 7.07
C ARG A 372 -16.57 -14.59 7.16
N ASN A 373 -17.05 -14.23 8.34
CA ASN A 373 -17.82 -13.02 8.54
C ASN A 373 -17.78 -12.56 10.01
N VAL A 374 -18.33 -11.36 10.23
CA VAL A 374 -18.35 -10.69 11.53
C VAL A 374 -19.15 -11.50 12.56
N SER A 375 -20.24 -12.16 12.17
CA SER A 375 -21.05 -12.98 13.08
C SER A 375 -20.27 -14.20 13.60
N GLU A 376 -19.50 -14.86 12.74
CA GLU A 376 -18.62 -15.95 13.13
C GLU A 376 -17.52 -15.46 14.07
N PHE A 377 -16.89 -14.33 13.77
CA PHE A 377 -15.89 -13.73 14.65
C PHE A 377 -16.49 -13.34 16.02
N ARG A 378 -17.70 -12.77 16.04
CA ARG A 378 -18.44 -12.44 17.26
C ARG A 378 -18.68 -13.68 18.12
N ARG A 379 -19.09 -14.80 17.50
CA ARG A 379 -19.27 -16.07 18.20
C ARG A 379 -17.97 -16.57 18.82
N LEU A 380 -16.85 -16.48 18.09
CA LEU A 380 -15.53 -16.86 18.60
C LEU A 380 -15.11 -15.99 19.80
N MET A 381 -15.35 -14.68 19.74
CA MET A 381 -14.99 -13.76 20.83
C MET A 381 -15.85 -13.96 22.09
N ARG A 382 -17.07 -14.51 21.96
CA ARG A 382 -17.93 -14.90 23.10
C ARG A 382 -17.53 -16.25 23.72
N ASP A 383 -16.79 -17.09 23.01
CA ASP A 383 -16.26 -18.34 23.56
C ASP A 383 -15.07 -18.04 24.48
N ASN A 384 -15.28 -18.20 25.78
CA ASN A 384 -14.26 -17.96 26.82
C ASN A 384 -12.95 -18.74 26.61
N ASN A 385 -13.01 -19.95 26.03
CA ASN A 385 -11.83 -20.76 25.77
C ASN A 385 -11.04 -20.17 24.60
N PHE A 386 -11.72 -19.86 23.49
CA PHE A 386 -11.10 -19.22 22.34
C PHE A 386 -10.51 -17.86 22.70
N TYR A 387 -11.28 -17.02 23.44
CA TYR A 387 -10.85 -15.71 23.89
C TYR A 387 -9.54 -15.76 24.68
N LYS A 388 -9.42 -16.67 25.66
CA LYS A 388 -8.19 -16.85 26.44
C LYS A 388 -7.01 -17.30 25.56
N LYS A 389 -7.22 -18.30 24.71
CA LYS A 389 -6.18 -18.76 23.76
C LYS A 389 -5.70 -17.63 22.82
N MET A 390 -6.62 -16.79 22.39
CA MET A 390 -6.32 -15.63 21.54
C MET A 390 -5.47 -14.59 22.28
N GLN A 391 -5.80 -14.29 23.54
CA GLN A 391 -4.98 -13.41 24.38
C GLN A 391 -3.58 -13.98 24.61
N ASP A 392 -3.48 -15.26 24.98
CA ASP A 392 -2.20 -15.92 25.24
C ASP A 392 -1.33 -15.95 23.98
N PHE A 393 -1.92 -16.26 22.82
CA PHE A 393 -1.21 -16.27 21.55
C PHE A 393 -0.65 -14.89 21.18
N ILE A 394 -1.46 -13.84 21.26
CA ILE A 394 -1.03 -12.47 20.90
C ILE A 394 0.04 -11.96 21.86
N LYS A 395 -0.07 -12.27 23.16
CA LYS A 395 0.88 -11.81 24.18
C LYS A 395 2.24 -12.50 24.07
N ASN A 396 2.25 -13.80 23.76
CA ASN A 396 3.45 -14.62 23.91
C ASN A 396 4.08 -15.04 22.58
N ASP A 397 3.29 -15.37 21.57
CA ASP A 397 3.77 -16.05 20.36
C ASP A 397 3.78 -15.14 19.12
N ALA A 398 2.77 -14.28 18.97
CA ALA A 398 2.52 -13.56 17.72
C ALA A 398 3.73 -12.71 17.28
N ASN A 399 4.37 -11.97 18.20
CA ASN A 399 5.50 -11.12 17.84
C ASN A 399 6.65 -11.91 17.20
N GLU A 400 7.04 -13.03 17.81
CA GLU A 400 8.12 -13.86 17.29
C GLU A 400 7.75 -14.48 15.93
N ILE A 401 6.51 -14.95 15.76
CA ILE A 401 6.05 -15.55 14.50
C ILE A 401 6.08 -14.53 13.36
N PHE A 402 5.54 -13.33 13.58
CA PHE A 402 5.46 -12.29 12.55
C PHE A 402 6.84 -11.72 12.19
N GLU A 403 7.71 -11.49 13.18
CA GLU A 403 9.09 -11.04 12.92
C GLU A 403 9.91 -12.14 12.21
N CYS A 404 9.71 -13.40 12.58
CA CYS A 404 10.34 -14.52 11.89
C CYS A 404 9.85 -14.62 10.44
N ALA A 405 8.56 -14.43 10.18
CA ALA A 405 7.99 -14.39 8.83
C ALA A 405 8.59 -13.24 8.02
N ARG A 406 8.71 -12.04 8.60
CA ARG A 406 9.34 -10.89 7.97
C ARG A 406 10.80 -11.18 7.59
N ARG A 407 11.57 -11.72 8.53
CA ARG A 407 12.96 -12.13 8.33
C ARG A 407 13.09 -13.15 7.20
N TYR A 408 12.23 -14.18 7.18
CA TYR A 408 12.20 -15.16 6.10
C TYR A 408 11.82 -14.54 4.75
N LEU A 409 10.94 -13.56 4.70
CA LEU A 409 10.56 -12.94 3.43
C LEU A 409 11.64 -12.00 2.88
N THR A 410 12.46 -11.37 3.73
CA THR A 410 13.31 -10.23 3.32
C THR A 410 14.81 -10.36 3.58
N LYS A 411 15.26 -11.38 4.31
CA LYS A 411 16.69 -11.55 4.64
C LYS A 411 17.44 -12.28 3.52
N GLY A 412 18.46 -11.63 2.97
CA GLY A 412 19.44 -12.19 2.03
C GLY A 412 19.28 -11.66 0.60
N ASP A 413 20.33 -11.80 -0.22
CA ASP A 413 20.37 -11.22 -1.58
C ASP A 413 19.35 -11.84 -2.56
N PHE A 414 18.85 -13.03 -2.23
CA PHE A 414 17.80 -13.74 -2.98
C PHE A 414 16.39 -13.48 -2.42
N ALA A 415 16.26 -12.75 -1.30
CA ALA A 415 14.99 -12.54 -0.64
C ALA A 415 14.13 -11.50 -1.36
N LEU A 416 12.88 -11.37 -0.92
CA LEU A 416 11.97 -10.38 -1.48
C LEU A 416 12.36 -8.98 -0.99
N PRO A 417 12.34 -7.94 -1.85
CA PRO A 417 12.32 -6.57 -1.38
C PRO A 417 11.09 -6.34 -0.49
N ALA A 418 11.20 -5.41 0.45
CA ALA A 418 10.17 -5.16 1.48
C ALA A 418 8.76 -4.99 0.91
N VAL A 419 8.66 -4.33 -0.25
CA VAL A 419 7.41 -4.12 -0.99
C VAL A 419 6.73 -5.43 -1.42
N LEU A 420 7.51 -6.43 -1.84
CA LEU A 420 6.95 -7.73 -2.26
C LEU A 420 6.60 -8.60 -1.06
N ALA A 421 7.34 -8.49 0.04
CA ALA A 421 6.96 -9.14 1.30
C ALA A 421 5.62 -8.61 1.83
N ALA A 422 5.44 -7.29 1.83
CA ALA A 422 4.16 -6.66 2.18
C ALA A 422 3.04 -7.03 1.19
N GLU A 423 3.35 -7.09 -0.11
CA GLU A 423 2.39 -7.54 -1.13
C GLU A 423 1.88 -8.96 -0.87
N VAL A 424 2.75 -9.90 -0.48
CA VAL A 424 2.34 -11.27 -0.13
C VAL A 424 1.35 -11.25 1.03
N ALA A 425 1.63 -10.49 2.10
CA ALA A 425 0.75 -10.40 3.27
C ALA A 425 -0.60 -9.72 2.96
N GLN A 426 -0.60 -8.67 2.14
CA GLN A 426 -1.81 -7.87 1.86
C GLN A 426 -2.66 -8.43 0.72
N ARG A 427 -2.05 -8.88 -0.39
CA ARG A 427 -2.75 -9.37 -1.59
C ARG A 427 -2.90 -10.89 -1.63
N SER A 428 -2.15 -11.60 -0.81
CA SER A 428 -2.17 -13.08 -0.73
C SER A 428 -2.26 -13.56 0.73
N PRO A 429 -3.25 -13.09 1.51
CA PRO A 429 -3.29 -13.32 2.95
C PRO A 429 -3.30 -14.80 3.34
N ASP A 430 -3.86 -15.68 2.51
CA ASP A 430 -3.83 -17.14 2.76
C ASP A 430 -2.46 -17.76 2.50
N VAL A 431 -1.70 -17.24 1.53
CA VAL A 431 -0.32 -17.68 1.28
C VAL A 431 0.56 -17.25 2.45
N PHE A 432 0.38 -16.01 2.92
CA PHE A 432 1.07 -15.52 4.11
C PHE A 432 0.66 -16.29 5.37
N PHE A 433 -0.62 -16.63 5.51
CA PHE A 433 -1.12 -17.46 6.62
C PHE A 433 -0.49 -18.86 6.63
N LEU A 434 -0.28 -19.49 5.46
CA LEU A 434 0.44 -20.76 5.37
C LEU A 434 1.87 -20.64 5.92
N LEU A 435 2.58 -19.55 5.58
CA LEU A 435 3.91 -19.26 6.14
C LEU A 435 3.85 -19.09 7.65
N LEU A 436 2.92 -18.27 8.16
CA LEU A 436 2.77 -18.04 9.60
C LEU A 436 2.50 -19.35 10.35
N ARG A 437 1.60 -20.20 9.84
CA ARG A 437 1.31 -21.50 10.48
C ARG A 437 2.51 -22.44 10.43
N TRP A 438 3.27 -22.44 9.36
CA TRP A 438 4.48 -23.25 9.26
C TRP A 438 5.52 -22.84 10.32
N ILE A 439 5.72 -21.53 10.51
CA ILE A 439 6.60 -20.99 11.57
C ILE A 439 6.07 -21.36 12.96
N ASP A 440 4.77 -21.17 13.20
CA ASP A 440 4.10 -21.53 14.45
C ASP A 440 4.30 -23.02 14.79
N ARG A 441 4.14 -23.92 13.81
CA ARG A 441 4.44 -25.35 14.00
C ARG A 441 5.90 -25.62 14.36
N MET A 442 6.85 -24.95 13.70
CA MET A 442 8.27 -25.12 14.01
C MET A 442 8.60 -24.68 15.44
N GLN A 443 7.96 -23.62 15.94
CA GLN A 443 8.11 -23.18 17.33
C GLN A 443 7.49 -24.19 18.30
N GLN A 444 6.26 -24.64 18.06
CA GLN A 444 5.58 -25.65 18.90
C GLN A 444 6.40 -26.94 19.04
N GLU A 445 7.12 -27.32 17.98
CA GLU A 445 7.94 -28.53 17.93
C GLU A 445 9.43 -28.30 18.23
N LYS A 446 9.81 -27.06 18.56
CA LYS A 446 11.18 -26.66 18.92
C LYS A 446 12.24 -27.03 17.86
N LEU A 447 11.89 -26.89 16.57
CA LEU A 447 12.74 -27.31 15.44
C LEU A 447 13.84 -26.29 15.03
N GLY A 448 13.98 -25.19 15.77
CA GLY A 448 14.89 -24.09 15.47
C GLY A 448 14.42 -23.24 14.28
N VAL A 449 14.90 -22.00 14.18
CA VAL A 449 14.39 -20.99 13.24
C VAL A 449 15.37 -20.66 12.09
N GLU A 450 16.35 -21.52 11.86
CA GLU A 450 17.33 -21.35 10.77
C GLU A 450 17.09 -22.37 9.67
N LEU A 451 16.98 -21.88 8.44
CA LEU A 451 16.99 -22.68 7.22
C LEU A 451 18.36 -22.55 6.55
N ASP A 452 18.80 -23.62 5.88
CA ASP A 452 19.88 -23.44 4.92
C ASP A 452 19.38 -22.60 3.72
N ILE A 453 20.34 -22.06 2.97
CA ILE A 453 20.06 -21.14 1.87
C ILE A 453 19.19 -21.77 0.76
N ASN A 454 19.30 -23.08 0.53
CA ASN A 454 18.55 -23.75 -0.52
C ASN A 454 17.09 -23.95 -0.11
N ASP A 455 16.85 -24.38 1.12
CA ASP A 455 15.50 -24.54 1.66
C ASP A 455 14.79 -23.19 1.80
N HIS A 456 15.53 -22.13 2.17
CA HIS A 456 15.00 -20.76 2.20
C HIS A 456 14.59 -20.28 0.80
N LYS A 457 15.44 -20.47 -0.22
CA LYS A 457 15.12 -20.16 -1.62
C LYS A 457 13.87 -20.91 -2.10
N LYS A 458 13.76 -22.20 -1.79
CA LYS A 458 12.60 -23.04 -2.13
C LYS A 458 11.33 -22.57 -1.43
N MET A 459 11.40 -22.19 -0.16
CA MET A 459 10.27 -21.62 0.56
C MET A 459 9.77 -20.34 -0.10
N LEU A 460 10.65 -19.40 -0.43
CA LEU A 460 10.27 -18.19 -1.15
C LEU A 460 9.70 -18.51 -2.54
N GLY A 461 10.30 -19.45 -3.25
CA GLY A 461 9.83 -19.91 -4.55
C GLY A 461 8.43 -20.51 -4.49
N PHE A 462 8.15 -21.32 -3.48
CA PHE A 462 6.85 -21.94 -3.24
C PHE A 462 5.77 -20.87 -2.99
N LEU A 463 6.04 -19.91 -2.08
CA LEU A 463 5.10 -18.85 -1.73
C LEU A 463 4.83 -17.90 -2.91
N THR A 464 5.89 -17.44 -3.58
CA THR A 464 5.76 -16.52 -4.72
C THR A 464 5.10 -17.19 -5.93
N ALA A 465 5.38 -18.46 -6.20
CA ALA A 465 4.71 -19.21 -7.25
C ALA A 465 3.19 -19.22 -7.07
N ILE A 466 2.72 -19.54 -5.85
CA ILE A 466 1.28 -19.53 -5.55
C ILE A 466 0.74 -18.10 -5.60
N SER A 467 1.45 -17.13 -5.03
CA SER A 467 1.02 -15.74 -5.02
C SER A 467 0.87 -15.15 -6.43
N TRP A 468 1.76 -15.50 -7.36
CA TRP A 468 1.87 -14.83 -8.65
C TRP A 468 1.25 -15.60 -9.82
N PHE A 469 1.09 -16.92 -9.73
CA PHE A 469 0.65 -17.79 -10.83
C PHE A 469 -0.59 -18.64 -10.51
N SER A 470 -1.29 -18.37 -9.41
CA SER A 470 -2.59 -19.00 -9.12
C SER A 470 -3.74 -18.02 -9.31
N LYS A 471 -4.88 -18.54 -9.78
CA LYS A 471 -6.11 -17.76 -9.93
C LYS A 471 -6.85 -17.65 -8.60
N ASP A 472 -6.93 -18.75 -7.86
CA ASP A 472 -7.56 -18.83 -6.55
C ASP A 472 -6.54 -19.33 -5.52
N LYS A 473 -5.90 -18.36 -4.87
CA LYS A 473 -4.86 -18.63 -3.86
C LYS A 473 -5.44 -19.39 -2.67
N SER A 474 -6.64 -19.01 -2.22
CA SER A 474 -7.32 -19.61 -1.08
C SER A 474 -7.59 -21.09 -1.30
N GLN A 475 -8.03 -21.46 -2.51
CA GLN A 475 -8.27 -22.85 -2.86
C GLN A 475 -6.98 -23.68 -2.92
N VAL A 476 -5.88 -23.13 -3.45
CA VAL A 476 -4.57 -23.80 -3.44
C VAL A 476 -4.13 -24.07 -1.99
N ILE A 477 -4.20 -23.05 -1.13
CA ILE A 477 -3.78 -23.18 0.26
C ILE A 477 -4.69 -24.13 1.03
N SER A 478 -6.00 -24.08 0.83
CA SER A 478 -6.95 -25.00 1.45
C SER A 478 -6.66 -26.46 1.08
N HIS A 479 -6.15 -26.72 -0.13
CA HIS A 479 -5.78 -28.07 -0.58
C HIS A 479 -4.43 -28.53 -0.01
N LEU A 480 -3.48 -27.60 0.20
CA LEU A 480 -2.20 -27.89 0.84
C LEU A 480 -2.30 -28.02 2.36
N TRP A 481 -3.29 -27.36 2.96
CA TRP A 481 -3.43 -27.21 4.41
C TRP A 481 -3.38 -28.53 5.20
N PRO A 482 -4.12 -29.60 4.82
CA PRO A 482 -4.09 -30.85 5.59
C PRO A 482 -2.70 -31.48 5.65
N ARG A 483 -1.84 -31.22 4.66
CA ARG A 483 -0.46 -31.72 4.63
C ARG A 483 0.38 -30.98 5.66
N LEU A 484 0.30 -29.65 5.70
CA LEU A 484 1.00 -28.90 6.74
C LEU A 484 0.52 -29.29 8.13
N GLN A 485 -0.78 -29.53 8.32
CA GLN A 485 -1.33 -29.85 9.64
C GLN A 485 -0.96 -31.27 10.11
N LYS A 486 -0.89 -32.25 9.19
CA LYS A 486 -0.61 -33.67 9.50
C LYS A 486 0.87 -34.07 9.36
N GLU A 487 1.74 -33.18 8.87
CA GLU A 487 3.16 -33.51 8.65
C GLU A 487 3.83 -33.88 10.00
N HIS A 488 4.66 -34.92 9.99
CA HIS A 488 5.42 -35.32 11.17
C HIS A 488 6.50 -34.29 11.52
N SER A 489 6.84 -34.16 12.81
CA SER A 489 7.68 -33.07 13.30
C SER A 489 9.05 -32.96 12.60
N HIS A 490 9.73 -34.08 12.38
CA HIS A 490 11.02 -34.11 11.66
C HIS A 490 10.94 -33.70 10.17
N LYS A 491 9.75 -33.58 9.59
CA LYS A 491 9.50 -33.19 8.19
C LYS A 491 8.85 -31.80 8.03
N VAL A 492 8.46 -31.14 9.12
CA VAL A 492 7.86 -29.80 9.04
C VAL A 492 8.85 -28.82 8.41
N LYS A 493 10.13 -28.86 8.79
CA LYS A 493 11.16 -27.96 8.22
C LYS A 493 11.28 -28.07 6.70
N SER A 494 11.07 -29.25 6.13
CA SER A 494 11.11 -29.52 4.68
C SER A 494 9.74 -29.46 4.01
N PHE A 495 8.75 -28.82 4.65
CA PHE A 495 7.40 -28.69 4.11
C PHE A 495 7.39 -28.03 2.73
N PHE A 496 8.18 -26.96 2.52
CA PHE A 496 8.30 -26.27 1.24
C PHE A 496 9.22 -27.02 0.25
N SER A 497 8.88 -28.27 -0.03
CA SER A 497 9.62 -29.16 -0.92
C SER A 497 8.78 -29.58 -2.12
N LYS A 498 9.44 -30.15 -3.14
CA LYS A 498 8.80 -30.80 -4.30
C LYS A 498 7.66 -31.73 -3.89
N ARG A 499 7.87 -32.52 -2.83
CA ARG A 499 6.90 -33.51 -2.32
C ARG A 499 5.54 -32.88 -2.05
N ASN A 500 5.52 -31.68 -1.48
CA ASN A 500 4.28 -30.98 -1.14
C ASN A 500 3.84 -30.02 -2.24
N PHE A 501 4.77 -29.45 -3.00
CA PHE A 501 4.45 -28.50 -4.06
C PHE A 501 3.69 -29.14 -5.22
N LYS A 502 3.92 -30.42 -5.54
CA LYS A 502 3.19 -31.13 -6.60
C LYS A 502 1.66 -31.06 -6.44
N PHE A 503 1.18 -30.98 -5.20
CA PHE A 503 -0.25 -30.91 -4.90
C PHE A 503 -0.87 -29.55 -5.23
N ALA A 504 -0.07 -28.48 -5.32
CA ALA A 504 -0.54 -27.20 -5.81
C ALA A 504 -0.98 -27.28 -7.29
N PHE A 505 -0.39 -28.20 -8.06
CA PHE A 505 -0.71 -28.42 -9.47
C PHE A 505 -1.90 -29.35 -9.70
N GLU A 506 -2.48 -29.91 -8.64
CA GLU A 506 -3.72 -30.70 -8.75
C GLU A 506 -4.89 -29.77 -9.21
N LEU A 507 -5.56 -30.10 -10.30
CA LEU A 507 -6.86 -29.66 -10.82
C LEU A 507 -7.94 -29.91 -9.77
N MET A 508 -8.88 -28.98 -9.76
CA MET A 508 -10.13 -29.10 -9.06
C MET A 508 -11.02 -30.16 -9.72
N ASP A 509 -12.06 -30.59 -9.01
CA ASP A 509 -13.11 -31.48 -9.54
C ASP A 509 -13.79 -30.88 -10.78
N SER A 510 -13.78 -29.55 -10.92
CA SER A 510 -14.27 -28.85 -12.11
C SER A 510 -13.32 -28.92 -13.32
N GLY A 511 -12.22 -29.67 -13.26
CA GLY A 511 -11.18 -29.75 -14.30
C GLY A 511 -10.35 -28.48 -14.49
N LYS A 512 -10.42 -27.50 -13.57
CA LYS A 512 -9.68 -26.23 -13.64
C LYS A 512 -8.40 -26.30 -12.81
N TYR A 513 -7.37 -25.55 -13.21
CA TYR A 513 -6.08 -25.47 -12.49
C TYR A 513 -6.19 -24.72 -11.17
N ARG A 514 -5.58 -25.28 -10.10
CA ARG A 514 -5.29 -24.54 -8.86
C ARG A 514 -4.07 -23.65 -9.05
N LEU A 515 -2.92 -24.25 -9.39
CA LEU A 515 -1.70 -23.57 -9.83
C LEU A 515 -1.37 -23.98 -11.26
N VAL A 516 -1.02 -23.02 -12.11
CA VAL A 516 -0.59 -23.31 -13.48
C VAL A 516 0.83 -23.88 -13.49
N PRO A 517 1.13 -24.94 -14.25
CA PRO A 517 2.49 -25.47 -14.35
C PRO A 517 3.48 -24.39 -14.79
N LEU A 518 4.58 -24.28 -14.06
CA LEU A 518 5.61 -23.26 -14.28
C LEU A 518 6.66 -23.79 -15.25
N ILE A 519 6.67 -23.22 -16.45
CA ILE A 519 7.46 -23.71 -17.57
C ILE A 519 8.93 -23.32 -17.39
N PRO A 520 9.90 -24.23 -17.60
CA PRO A 520 11.32 -23.88 -17.63
C PRO A 520 11.63 -22.75 -18.63
N PRO A 521 12.49 -21.78 -18.27
CA PRO A 521 12.81 -20.65 -19.14
C PRO A 521 13.30 -21.04 -20.54
N GLU A 522 14.02 -22.15 -20.67
CA GLU A 522 14.55 -22.65 -21.95
C GLU A 522 13.41 -23.10 -22.88
N LEU A 523 12.38 -23.75 -22.32
CA LEU A 523 11.19 -24.14 -23.08
C LEU A 523 10.32 -22.94 -23.42
N LEU A 524 10.23 -21.96 -22.52
CA LEU A 524 9.54 -20.71 -22.79
C LEU A 524 10.19 -19.96 -23.97
N MET A 525 11.53 -19.87 -23.98
CA MET A 525 12.26 -19.26 -25.09
C MET A 525 12.10 -20.06 -26.39
N ASP A 526 12.16 -21.39 -26.35
CA ASP A 526 11.94 -22.26 -27.52
C ASP A 526 10.60 -22.00 -28.20
N VAL A 527 9.55 -21.76 -27.41
CA VAL A 527 8.22 -21.41 -27.94
C VAL A 527 8.26 -20.07 -28.66
N PHE A 528 8.85 -19.03 -28.07
CA PHE A 528 8.95 -17.72 -28.72
C PHE A 528 9.85 -17.75 -29.96
N GLU A 529 10.95 -18.49 -29.94
CA GLU A 529 11.82 -18.70 -31.10
C GLU A 529 11.04 -19.32 -32.26
N LYS A 530 10.28 -20.39 -32.02
CA LYS A 530 9.54 -21.11 -33.06
C LYS A 530 8.24 -20.43 -33.50
N ARG A 531 7.60 -19.64 -32.64
CA ARG A 531 6.25 -19.09 -32.88
C ARG A 531 6.19 -17.58 -33.04
N VAL A 532 7.26 -16.87 -32.75
CA VAL A 532 7.32 -15.41 -32.94
C VAL A 532 8.58 -15.03 -33.69
N LEU A 533 9.77 -15.38 -33.19
CA LEU A 533 11.04 -14.86 -33.70
C LEU A 533 11.42 -15.45 -35.08
N ASN A 534 11.80 -16.73 -35.13
CA ASN A 534 12.23 -17.41 -36.34
C ASN A 534 11.07 -17.99 -37.13
N GLY A 535 10.02 -18.41 -36.44
CA GLY A 535 8.88 -19.07 -37.08
C GLY A 535 9.09 -20.56 -37.36
N ALA A 536 8.16 -21.15 -38.12
CA ALA A 536 8.12 -22.54 -38.57
C ALA A 536 7.71 -22.62 -40.07
N SER A 537 7.71 -23.79 -40.69
CA SER A 537 7.50 -23.96 -42.15
C SER A 537 6.25 -23.29 -42.73
N ASN A 538 5.17 -23.16 -41.94
CA ASN A 538 3.92 -22.50 -42.34
C ASN A 538 3.72 -21.11 -41.70
N TYR A 539 4.75 -20.60 -41.01
CA TYR A 539 4.68 -19.41 -40.19
C TYR A 539 6.05 -18.72 -40.15
N PRO A 540 6.38 -17.79 -41.04
CA PRO A 540 7.76 -17.33 -41.23
C PRO A 540 8.30 -16.36 -40.15
N GLY A 541 7.60 -16.20 -39.02
CA GLY A 541 8.06 -15.40 -37.87
C GLY A 541 8.17 -13.90 -38.17
N ILE A 542 8.80 -13.15 -37.26
CA ILE A 542 9.01 -11.71 -37.42
C ILE A 542 10.15 -11.38 -38.39
N LYS A 543 11.13 -12.28 -38.58
CA LYS A 543 12.27 -12.03 -39.48
C LYS A 543 11.85 -11.80 -40.94
N ASN A 544 10.77 -12.43 -41.38
CA ASN A 544 10.17 -12.19 -42.69
C ASN A 544 9.22 -10.97 -42.66
N LYS A 545 9.53 -9.93 -43.45
CA LYS A 545 8.72 -8.70 -43.56
C LYS A 545 7.29 -8.94 -44.08
N ASP A 546 7.11 -9.97 -44.89
CA ASP A 546 5.82 -10.30 -45.51
C ASP A 546 4.96 -11.24 -44.66
N SER A 547 5.49 -11.68 -43.52
CA SER A 547 4.81 -12.52 -42.55
C SER A 547 3.49 -11.91 -42.09
N ARG A 548 2.48 -12.78 -41.95
CA ARG A 548 1.13 -12.37 -41.50
C ARG A 548 1.15 -11.78 -40.08
N ILE A 549 2.18 -12.07 -39.27
CA ILE A 549 2.40 -11.49 -37.92
C ILE A 549 2.53 -9.98 -37.88
N TRP A 550 2.97 -9.37 -38.98
CA TRP A 550 3.05 -7.92 -39.08
C TRP A 550 1.74 -7.27 -39.51
N LYS A 551 0.85 -8.03 -40.15
CA LYS A 551 -0.33 -7.52 -40.86
C LYS A 551 -1.63 -7.79 -40.10
N GLU A 552 -1.71 -8.90 -39.37
CA GLU A 552 -2.94 -9.33 -38.70
C GLU A 552 -3.07 -8.75 -37.29
N TRP A 553 -4.29 -8.32 -36.94
CA TRP A 553 -4.61 -7.86 -35.60
C TRP A 553 -4.59 -9.02 -34.58
N GLY A 554 -5.08 -10.19 -34.99
CA GLY A 554 -5.18 -11.40 -34.17
C GLY A 554 -3.98 -12.32 -34.31
N TRP A 555 -2.77 -11.85 -34.03
CA TRP A 555 -1.56 -12.68 -34.06
C TRP A 555 -1.46 -13.63 -32.85
N GLN A 556 -2.11 -13.30 -31.72
CA GLN A 556 -2.03 -14.04 -30.46
C GLN A 556 -2.52 -15.50 -30.58
N PRO A 557 -3.64 -15.81 -31.29
CA PRO A 557 -4.04 -17.18 -31.58
C PRO A 557 -2.91 -18.08 -32.10
N TRP A 558 -1.92 -17.55 -32.82
CA TRP A 558 -0.78 -18.36 -33.27
C TRP A 558 0.19 -18.71 -32.15
N LEU A 559 0.43 -17.78 -31.22
CA LEU A 559 1.20 -18.07 -30.02
C LEU A 559 0.45 -19.06 -29.11
N ILE A 560 -0.87 -18.92 -29.01
CA ILE A 560 -1.70 -19.66 -28.06
C ILE A 560 -2.03 -21.07 -28.57
N ASN A 561 -2.54 -21.19 -29.79
CA ASN A 561 -3.14 -22.43 -30.29
C ASN A 561 -2.12 -23.37 -30.96
N THR A 562 -0.87 -22.93 -31.14
CA THR A 562 0.15 -23.70 -31.88
C THR A 562 1.39 -23.96 -31.05
N ILE A 563 1.29 -24.48 -29.82
CA ILE A 563 2.49 -24.79 -29.03
C ILE A 563 3.40 -25.86 -29.69
N PRO A 564 4.74 -25.75 -29.61
CA PRO A 564 5.67 -26.77 -30.13
C PRO A 564 5.51 -28.14 -29.47
N ASN A 565 5.89 -29.22 -30.17
CA ASN A 565 5.85 -30.58 -29.61
C ASN A 565 6.72 -30.74 -28.37
N THR A 566 7.83 -30.00 -28.25
CA THR A 566 8.68 -29.96 -27.06
C THR A 566 7.89 -29.55 -25.81
N LEU A 567 7.06 -28.51 -25.91
CA LEU A 567 6.21 -28.07 -24.82
C LEU A 567 5.06 -29.05 -24.54
N LYS A 568 4.46 -29.64 -25.58
CA LYS A 568 3.42 -30.67 -25.43
C LYS A 568 3.94 -31.90 -24.67
N LEU A 569 5.13 -32.38 -25.03
CA LEU A 569 5.80 -33.50 -24.36
C LEU A 569 6.12 -33.15 -22.90
N TRP A 570 6.55 -31.91 -22.64
CA TRP A 570 6.80 -31.46 -21.27
C TRP A 570 5.53 -31.42 -20.42
N TYR A 571 4.42 -30.94 -20.97
CA TYR A 571 3.15 -31.00 -20.28
C TYR A 571 2.74 -32.46 -20.03
N ALA A 572 2.79 -33.31 -21.06
CA ALA A 572 2.44 -34.72 -20.93
C ALA A 572 3.26 -35.43 -19.83
N SER A 573 4.56 -35.17 -19.72
CA SER A 573 5.37 -35.74 -18.63
C SER A 573 4.97 -35.19 -17.26
N SER A 574 4.78 -33.87 -17.15
CA SER A 574 4.46 -33.20 -15.89
C SER A 574 3.07 -33.59 -15.37
N TYR A 575 2.11 -33.75 -16.29
CA TYR A 575 0.78 -34.24 -15.96
C TYR A 575 0.82 -35.72 -15.60
N ASN A 576 1.49 -36.59 -16.34
CA ASN A 576 1.52 -38.01 -15.98
C ASN A 576 2.12 -38.29 -14.59
N GLU A 577 3.17 -37.54 -14.19
CA GLU A 577 3.72 -37.63 -12.83
C GLU A 577 2.77 -37.12 -11.74
N SER A 578 1.89 -36.17 -12.06
CA SER A 578 0.98 -35.55 -11.09
C SER A 578 -0.47 -36.08 -11.15
N TRP A 579 -0.84 -36.81 -12.21
CA TRP A 579 -2.23 -37.14 -12.58
C TRP A 579 -2.48 -38.60 -12.95
N ASN A 580 -1.43 -39.40 -13.15
CA ASN A 580 -1.57 -40.80 -13.56
C ASN A 580 -2.37 -40.98 -14.88
N VAL A 581 -2.21 -40.05 -15.83
CA VAL A 581 -2.87 -40.04 -17.15
C VAL A 581 -2.11 -40.95 -18.14
N GLN A 582 -2.79 -41.50 -19.15
CA GLN A 582 -2.15 -42.31 -20.20
C GLN A 582 -1.29 -41.43 -21.14
N LYS A 583 -0.15 -41.95 -21.60
CA LYS A 583 0.84 -41.25 -22.46
C LYS A 583 0.37 -41.03 -23.91
N ASP A 584 -0.88 -40.67 -24.16
CA ASP A 584 -1.32 -40.32 -25.52
C ASP A 584 -1.25 -38.80 -25.75
N THR A 585 -0.22 -38.37 -26.47
CA THR A 585 -0.04 -36.94 -26.83
C THR A 585 -1.00 -36.46 -27.93
N GLN A 586 -1.82 -37.36 -28.49
CA GLN A 586 -2.85 -37.06 -29.50
C GLN A 586 -4.28 -37.08 -28.95
N ASP A 587 -4.48 -37.36 -27.67
CA ASP A 587 -5.79 -37.24 -27.02
C ASP A 587 -6.28 -35.78 -27.09
N GLU A 588 -7.40 -35.56 -27.78
CA GLU A 588 -7.98 -34.23 -28.01
C GLU A 588 -8.31 -33.50 -26.69
N GLY A 589 -8.68 -34.23 -25.64
CA GLY A 589 -8.93 -33.69 -24.30
C GLY A 589 -7.67 -33.16 -23.62
N LEU A 590 -6.54 -33.85 -23.79
CA LEU A 590 -5.25 -33.42 -23.22
C LEU A 590 -4.64 -32.25 -23.98
N VAL A 591 -4.83 -32.18 -25.30
CA VAL A 591 -4.37 -31.03 -26.09
C VAL A 591 -5.07 -29.75 -25.64
N GLY A 592 -6.39 -29.79 -25.38
CA GLY A 592 -7.12 -28.66 -24.83
C GLY A 592 -6.58 -28.20 -23.47
N LEU A 593 -6.23 -29.15 -22.60
CA LEU A 593 -5.61 -28.88 -21.29
C LEU A 593 -4.25 -28.16 -21.46
N TYR A 594 -3.37 -28.65 -22.34
CA TYR A 594 -2.05 -28.06 -22.55
C TYR A 594 -2.14 -26.62 -23.06
N LEU A 595 -3.04 -26.37 -24.03
CA LEU A 595 -3.27 -25.04 -24.58
C LEU A 595 -3.85 -24.07 -23.54
N GLY A 596 -4.82 -24.54 -22.73
CA GLY A 596 -5.38 -23.75 -21.64
C GLY A 596 -4.34 -23.37 -20.57
N SER A 597 -3.44 -24.30 -20.24
CA SER A 597 -2.34 -24.07 -19.29
C SER A 597 -1.34 -23.06 -19.82
N TRP A 598 -0.95 -23.19 -21.07
CA TRP A 598 -0.05 -22.26 -21.75
C TRP A 598 -0.63 -20.85 -21.78
N GLN A 599 -1.89 -20.70 -22.21
CA GLN A 599 -2.58 -19.42 -22.23
C GLN A 599 -2.57 -18.75 -20.86
N MET A 600 -2.93 -19.51 -19.82
CA MET A 600 -3.06 -18.98 -18.48
C MET A 600 -1.69 -18.58 -17.90
N PHE A 601 -0.65 -19.37 -18.14
CA PHE A 601 0.73 -19.05 -17.78
C PHE A 601 1.17 -17.72 -18.40
N ILE A 602 0.99 -17.57 -19.72
CA ILE A 602 1.34 -16.34 -20.44
C ILE A 602 0.55 -15.15 -19.91
N ASN A 603 -0.75 -15.31 -19.65
CA ASN A 603 -1.57 -14.23 -19.09
C ASN A 603 -1.08 -13.77 -17.71
N PHE A 604 -0.66 -14.71 -16.85
CA PHE A 604 -0.08 -14.35 -15.55
C PHE A 604 1.24 -13.62 -15.68
N LEU A 605 2.10 -14.04 -16.61
CA LEU A 605 3.43 -13.46 -16.76
C LEU A 605 3.41 -12.12 -17.50
N TRP A 606 2.52 -11.93 -18.48
CA TRP A 606 2.52 -10.79 -19.42
C TRP A 606 2.68 -9.42 -18.75
N GLY A 607 1.91 -9.19 -17.69
CA GLY A 607 1.86 -7.94 -16.92
C GLY A 607 2.39 -8.06 -15.48
N ASN A 608 3.12 -9.12 -15.14
CA ASN A 608 3.49 -9.44 -13.76
C ASN A 608 4.53 -8.48 -13.18
N ARG A 609 4.08 -7.41 -12.52
CA ARG A 609 4.97 -6.45 -11.86
C ARG A 609 5.77 -7.04 -10.72
N SER A 610 5.26 -8.09 -10.06
CA SER A 610 5.95 -8.73 -8.94
C SER A 610 7.20 -9.49 -9.41
N VAL A 611 7.12 -10.20 -10.54
CA VAL A 611 8.29 -10.79 -11.21
C VAL A 611 9.29 -9.70 -11.61
N LEU A 612 8.83 -8.60 -12.22
CA LEU A 612 9.71 -7.49 -12.61
C LEU A 612 10.47 -6.90 -11.40
N LEU A 613 9.76 -6.58 -10.32
CA LEU A 613 10.35 -6.03 -9.10
C LEU A 613 11.34 -7.00 -8.45
N TYR A 614 11.02 -8.30 -8.44
CA TYR A 614 11.91 -9.31 -7.89
C TYR A 614 13.21 -9.42 -8.69
N SER A 615 13.12 -9.37 -10.02
CA SER A 615 14.30 -9.46 -10.88
C SER A 615 15.17 -8.19 -10.80
N GLN A 616 14.60 -7.05 -10.39
CA GLN A 616 15.33 -5.80 -10.12
C GLN A 616 15.65 -5.57 -8.62
N ARG A 617 15.41 -6.56 -7.74
CA ARG A 617 15.49 -6.41 -6.27
C ARG A 617 16.81 -5.84 -5.77
N VAL A 618 17.94 -6.22 -6.38
CA VAL A 618 19.27 -5.78 -5.96
C VAL A 618 19.39 -4.26 -6.16
N SER A 619 19.05 -3.76 -7.34
CA SER A 619 19.07 -2.33 -7.64
C SER A 619 18.04 -1.55 -6.83
N LEU A 620 16.83 -2.11 -6.64
CA LEU A 620 15.81 -1.46 -5.82
C LEU A 620 16.25 -1.30 -4.35
N ASN A 621 16.86 -2.34 -3.76
CA ASN A 621 17.38 -2.27 -2.39
C ASN A 621 18.58 -1.32 -2.28
N GLN A 622 19.40 -1.20 -3.34
CA GLN A 622 20.49 -0.23 -3.38
C GLN A 622 20.00 1.21 -3.46
N TRP A 623 19.01 1.48 -4.31
CA TRP A 623 18.43 2.83 -4.47
C TRP A 623 17.56 3.24 -3.29
N PHE A 624 16.84 2.29 -2.68
CA PHE A 624 15.86 2.56 -1.63
C PHE A 624 16.03 1.63 -0.41
N PRO A 625 17.17 1.65 0.30
CA PRO A 625 17.41 0.74 1.41
C PRO A 625 16.43 0.91 2.59
N ASP A 626 15.93 2.13 2.78
CA ASP A 626 15.03 2.47 3.89
C ASP A 626 13.55 2.36 3.50
N PHE A 627 13.24 2.04 2.23
CA PHE A 627 11.86 1.95 1.79
C PHE A 627 11.25 0.63 2.28
N ASP A 628 10.46 0.73 3.35
CA ASP A 628 9.68 -0.37 3.87
C ASP A 628 8.20 0.04 4.05
N PRO A 629 7.29 -0.45 3.19
CA PRO A 629 5.86 -0.17 3.32
C PRO A 629 5.21 -0.92 4.49
N SER A 630 5.96 -1.74 5.24
CA SER A 630 5.49 -2.39 6.46
C SER A 630 5.68 -1.54 7.72
N LEU A 631 6.29 -0.36 7.60
CA LEU A 631 6.43 0.58 8.72
C LEU A 631 5.09 1.31 8.97
N PRO A 632 4.70 1.56 10.23
CA PRO A 632 3.42 2.17 10.58
C PRO A 632 3.10 3.45 9.81
N ASP A 633 4.04 4.39 9.70
CA ASP A 633 3.82 5.68 9.04
C ASP A 633 3.72 5.58 7.52
N SER A 634 4.33 4.55 6.92
CA SER A 634 4.32 4.30 5.47
C SER A 634 3.02 3.65 4.98
N MET A 635 2.25 3.05 5.90
CA MET A 635 0.97 2.41 5.58
C MET A 635 -0.15 3.42 5.28
N GLU A 636 -0.05 4.63 5.81
CA GLU A 636 -1.09 5.66 5.63
C GLU A 636 -1.03 6.31 4.24
N ASP A 637 0.16 6.40 3.64
CA ASP A 637 0.40 7.18 2.40
C ASP A 637 0.87 6.35 1.19
N THR A 638 1.06 5.02 1.35
CA THR A 638 1.46 3.99 0.34
C THR A 638 1.93 4.48 -1.05
N ASN A 639 2.94 5.35 -1.08
CA ASN A 639 3.58 5.80 -2.31
C ASN A 639 4.96 5.15 -2.44
N ARG A 640 5.20 4.52 -3.60
CA ARG A 640 6.49 3.91 -3.94
C ARG A 640 7.46 4.97 -4.49
N PRO A 641 8.77 4.86 -4.22
CA PRO A 641 9.77 5.84 -4.66
C PRO A 641 10.24 5.66 -6.12
N TRP A 642 9.68 4.69 -6.85
CA TRP A 642 9.94 4.45 -8.27
C TRP A 642 8.65 4.46 -9.10
N ASP A 643 8.81 4.59 -10.42
CA ASP A 643 7.73 4.37 -11.38
C ASP A 643 8.04 3.21 -12.33
N TYR A 644 7.05 2.79 -13.12
CA TYR A 644 7.23 1.82 -14.19
C TYR A 644 7.51 2.55 -15.51
N ASP A 645 8.79 2.73 -15.82
CA ASP A 645 9.26 3.33 -17.08
C ASP A 645 9.18 2.31 -18.23
N HIS A 646 8.94 2.80 -19.45
CA HIS A 646 9.12 2.03 -20.67
C HIS A 646 10.54 2.24 -21.21
N ILE A 647 11.28 1.16 -21.42
CA ILE A 647 12.64 1.21 -21.98
C ILE A 647 12.60 1.77 -23.40
N HIS A 648 11.72 1.24 -24.25
CA HIS A 648 11.32 1.89 -25.49
C HIS A 648 10.13 2.82 -25.21
N PRO A 649 10.24 4.13 -25.50
CA PRO A 649 9.22 5.12 -25.15
C PRO A 649 7.83 4.83 -25.72
N HIS A 650 6.80 5.03 -24.89
CA HIS A 650 5.40 4.90 -25.33
C HIS A 650 4.98 5.99 -26.33
N SER A 651 5.63 7.15 -26.33
CA SER A 651 5.42 8.23 -27.29
C SER A 651 5.59 7.77 -28.75
N TYR A 652 6.48 6.82 -29.02
CA TYR A 652 6.71 6.28 -30.37
C TYR A 652 5.55 5.41 -30.87
N LEU A 653 4.60 5.05 -30.00
CA LEU A 653 3.37 4.34 -30.36
C LEU A 653 2.14 5.25 -30.28
N LYS A 654 2.15 6.23 -29.38
CA LYS A 654 1.01 7.08 -29.05
C LYS A 654 0.56 7.88 -30.28
N ASN A 655 -0.74 7.90 -30.54
CA ASN A 655 -1.37 8.65 -31.66
C ASN A 655 -0.90 8.24 -33.07
N HIS A 656 -0.18 7.12 -33.23
CA HIS A 656 0.29 6.65 -34.52
C HIS A 656 -0.55 5.47 -35.04
N LYS A 657 -1.11 5.65 -36.24
CA LYS A 657 -1.87 4.60 -36.96
C LYS A 657 -0.90 3.69 -37.72
N LYS A 658 -1.36 2.47 -38.07
CA LYS A 658 -0.63 1.48 -38.89
C LYS A 658 0.62 0.84 -38.25
N ILE A 659 0.87 1.05 -36.96
CA ILE A 659 1.85 0.24 -36.22
C ILE A 659 1.28 -1.18 -36.05
N PRO A 660 2.06 -2.24 -36.38
CA PRO A 660 1.65 -3.63 -36.18
C PRO A 660 1.14 -3.91 -34.77
N GLN A 661 0.04 -4.67 -34.65
CA GLN A 661 -0.57 -4.97 -33.34
C GLN A 661 0.38 -5.76 -32.43
N LEU A 662 1.18 -6.67 -33.00
CA LEU A 662 2.27 -7.39 -32.31
C LEU A 662 3.16 -6.44 -31.49
N ILE A 663 3.60 -5.33 -32.10
CA ILE A 663 4.48 -4.37 -31.43
C ILE A 663 3.75 -3.73 -30.25
N LYS A 664 2.50 -3.30 -30.44
CA LYS A 664 1.72 -2.66 -29.38
C LYS A 664 1.52 -3.59 -28.17
N ASP A 665 1.21 -4.85 -28.43
CA ASP A 665 0.96 -5.83 -27.38
C ASP A 665 2.24 -6.15 -26.59
N TRP A 666 3.34 -6.46 -27.28
CA TRP A 666 4.63 -6.73 -26.64
C TRP A 666 5.20 -5.51 -25.93
N HIS A 667 5.01 -4.32 -26.48
CA HIS A 667 5.40 -3.05 -25.84
C HIS A 667 4.69 -2.84 -24.49
N GLY A 668 3.48 -3.40 -24.33
CA GLY A 668 2.73 -3.39 -23.07
C GLY A 668 3.07 -4.53 -22.10
N SER A 669 4.00 -5.44 -22.45
CA SER A 669 4.46 -6.52 -21.58
C SER A 669 5.54 -6.05 -20.61
N ILE A 670 5.77 -6.79 -19.52
CA ILE A 670 6.86 -6.50 -18.57
C ILE A 670 8.25 -6.49 -19.21
N GLY A 671 8.42 -7.09 -20.40
CA GLY A 671 9.66 -7.08 -21.16
C GLY A 671 10.12 -5.68 -21.57
N ASN A 672 9.20 -4.72 -21.76
CA ASN A 672 9.54 -3.32 -22.04
C ASN A 672 9.53 -2.43 -20.79
N PHE A 673 9.07 -2.93 -19.65
CA PHE A 673 8.98 -2.12 -18.44
C PHE A 673 10.15 -2.34 -17.48
N ARG A 674 10.53 -1.29 -16.77
CA ARG A 674 11.45 -1.36 -15.63
C ARG A 674 10.92 -0.54 -14.46
N ALA A 675 11.07 -1.04 -13.25
CA ALA A 675 10.97 -0.23 -12.06
C ALA A 675 12.18 0.69 -12.02
N TRP A 676 11.93 1.99 -12.02
CA TRP A 676 12.96 3.00 -12.26
C TRP A 676 12.79 4.17 -11.31
N PRO A 677 13.88 4.66 -10.68
CA PRO A 677 13.82 5.83 -9.82
C PRO A 677 13.10 6.97 -10.52
N LEU A 678 12.18 7.62 -9.80
CA LEU A 678 11.35 8.69 -10.35
C LEU A 678 12.18 9.78 -11.04
N GLU A 679 13.40 10.00 -10.54
CA GLU A 679 14.38 10.95 -11.03
C GLU A 679 14.98 10.57 -12.37
N LEU A 680 15.49 9.33 -12.48
CA LEU A 680 16.08 8.81 -13.71
C LEU A 680 15.02 8.68 -14.80
N ASN A 681 13.80 8.27 -14.45
CA ASN A 681 12.69 8.16 -15.41
C ASN A 681 12.37 9.49 -16.08
N ARG A 682 12.43 10.59 -15.31
CA ARG A 682 12.20 11.94 -15.84
C ARG A 682 13.35 12.40 -16.73
N SER A 683 14.59 12.10 -16.34
CA SER A 683 15.76 12.40 -17.17
C SER A 683 15.71 11.66 -18.51
N ASP A 684 15.21 10.43 -18.49
CA ASP A 684 15.11 9.59 -19.67
C ASP A 684 14.08 10.13 -20.68
N SER A 685 12.94 10.68 -20.23
CA SER A 685 11.87 11.21 -21.10
C SER A 685 11.56 10.25 -22.28
N ASP A 686 11.58 10.76 -23.51
CA ASP A 686 11.36 10.00 -24.75
C ASP A 686 12.68 9.58 -25.43
N SER A 687 13.77 9.49 -24.66
CA SER A 687 15.08 9.04 -25.16
C SER A 687 15.00 7.62 -25.69
N SER A 688 15.75 7.33 -26.74
CA SER A 688 15.83 5.99 -27.31
C SER A 688 16.42 4.98 -26.32
N PRO A 689 16.12 3.68 -26.45
CA PRO A 689 16.80 2.64 -25.69
C PRO A 689 18.32 2.71 -25.79
N SER A 690 18.85 3.08 -26.97
CA SER A 690 20.29 3.23 -27.18
C SER A 690 20.92 4.29 -26.27
N SER A 691 20.18 5.36 -25.96
CA SER A 691 20.60 6.41 -25.03
C SER A 691 20.36 5.98 -23.56
N LYS A 692 19.17 5.48 -23.23
CA LYS A 692 18.79 5.11 -21.85
C LYS A 692 19.70 4.04 -21.24
N LEU A 693 20.26 3.17 -22.09
CA LEU A 693 21.03 1.98 -21.72
C LEU A 693 22.50 2.06 -22.14
N GLN A 694 23.02 3.25 -22.45
CA GLN A 694 24.44 3.43 -22.77
C GLN A 694 25.34 3.08 -21.57
N ASP A 695 24.90 3.44 -20.35
CA ASP A 695 25.58 3.06 -19.10
C ASP A 695 25.34 1.59 -18.76
N ASN A 696 26.42 0.88 -18.43
CA ASN A 696 26.38 -0.50 -17.98
C ASN A 696 25.57 -0.67 -16.68
N GLN A 697 25.64 0.29 -15.75
CA GLN A 697 24.84 0.24 -14.53
C GLN A 697 23.34 0.29 -14.84
N HIS A 698 22.94 1.11 -15.82
CA HIS A 698 21.54 1.16 -16.26
C HIS A 698 21.08 -0.13 -16.92
N ARG A 699 21.96 -0.80 -17.68
CA ARG A 699 21.67 -2.12 -18.27
C ARG A 699 21.49 -3.18 -17.19
N ILE A 700 22.42 -3.28 -16.24
CA ILE A 700 22.34 -4.21 -15.11
C ILE A 700 21.04 -3.97 -14.33
N ALA A 701 20.76 -2.71 -13.97
CA ALA A 701 19.57 -2.38 -13.21
C ALA A 701 18.26 -2.62 -13.99
N SER A 702 18.32 -2.61 -15.32
CA SER A 702 17.21 -2.97 -16.20
C SER A 702 17.14 -4.48 -16.52
N VAL A 703 18.04 -5.31 -15.98
CA VAL A 703 18.16 -6.76 -16.29
C VAL A 703 18.40 -7.00 -17.79
N ILE A 704 19.38 -6.28 -18.34
CA ILE A 704 19.81 -6.40 -19.75
C ILE A 704 21.28 -6.79 -19.75
N ASN A 705 21.59 -7.96 -20.29
CA ASN A 705 22.95 -8.41 -20.57
C ASN A 705 23.38 -7.97 -21.99
N ASP A 706 24.64 -8.25 -22.36
CA ASP A 706 25.19 -7.83 -23.65
C ASP A 706 24.46 -8.47 -24.84
N ASP A 707 23.98 -9.72 -24.71
CA ASP A 707 23.23 -10.42 -25.75
C ASP A 707 21.89 -9.74 -26.06
N ILE A 708 21.18 -9.27 -25.03
CA ILE A 708 19.90 -8.57 -25.16
C ILE A 708 20.12 -7.11 -25.57
N TRP A 709 21.21 -6.51 -25.10
CA TRP A 709 21.58 -5.12 -25.40
C TRP A 709 21.71 -4.87 -26.90
N TYR A 710 22.31 -5.81 -27.65
CA TYR A 710 22.40 -5.71 -29.11
C TYR A 710 21.04 -5.39 -29.75
N PHE A 711 19.97 -6.05 -29.32
CA PHE A 711 18.64 -5.83 -29.87
C PHE A 711 18.04 -4.49 -29.41
N TRP A 712 18.23 -4.10 -28.15
CA TRP A 712 17.78 -2.79 -27.66
C TRP A 712 18.49 -1.64 -28.39
N GLY A 713 19.80 -1.71 -28.58
CA GLY A 713 20.58 -0.70 -29.28
C GLY A 713 20.15 -0.52 -30.75
N ASN A 714 19.69 -1.61 -31.38
CA ASN A 714 19.19 -1.62 -32.77
C ASN A 714 17.67 -1.43 -32.90
N SER A 715 16.94 -1.25 -31.80
CA SER A 715 15.47 -1.09 -31.81
C SER A 715 15.02 0.30 -32.27
N THR A 716 15.94 1.27 -32.29
CA THR A 716 15.76 2.63 -32.79
C THR A 716 16.81 2.97 -33.84
N PRO A 717 16.48 3.74 -34.90
CA PRO A 717 17.47 4.20 -35.88
C PRO A 717 18.57 5.08 -35.26
N SER A 718 19.77 5.08 -35.87
CA SER A 718 20.97 5.78 -35.37
C SER A 718 21.07 7.27 -35.78
N SER A 719 20.22 7.72 -36.70
CA SER A 719 20.10 9.09 -37.21
C SER A 719 18.67 9.60 -36.99
N ASP A 720 18.41 10.89 -37.22
CA ASP A 720 17.03 11.44 -37.19
C ASP A 720 16.05 10.55 -37.97
N PHE A 721 14.97 10.16 -37.29
CA PHE A 721 13.94 9.27 -37.81
C PHE A 721 12.55 9.84 -37.52
N PRO A 722 11.54 9.53 -38.35
CA PRO A 722 10.19 10.03 -38.14
C PRO A 722 9.59 9.44 -36.86
N ALA A 723 8.83 10.24 -36.10
CA ALA A 723 8.21 9.80 -34.85
C ALA A 723 7.36 8.52 -34.98
N ASN A 724 6.79 8.28 -36.17
CA ASN A 724 6.03 7.09 -36.50
C ASN A 724 6.82 6.02 -37.28
N TYR A 725 8.15 5.94 -37.14
CA TYR A 725 9.00 5.03 -37.93
C TYR A 725 8.53 3.56 -37.86
N LEU A 726 7.99 3.11 -36.73
CA LEU A 726 7.42 1.77 -36.57
C LEU A 726 6.23 1.50 -37.49
N ALA A 727 5.56 2.51 -38.04
CA ALA A 727 4.49 2.37 -39.02
C ALA A 727 5.00 2.26 -40.47
N LYS A 728 6.30 2.47 -40.72
CA LYS A 728 6.92 2.45 -42.05
C LYS A 728 7.67 1.14 -42.29
N ASP A 729 7.50 0.56 -43.48
CA ASP A 729 8.05 -0.76 -43.80
C ASP A 729 9.58 -0.78 -43.96
N ASP A 730 10.19 0.37 -44.28
CA ASP A 730 11.65 0.53 -44.38
C ASP A 730 12.37 0.27 -43.03
N TYR A 731 11.63 0.33 -41.92
CA TYR A 731 12.15 0.12 -40.56
C TYR A 731 11.90 -1.31 -40.05
N HIS A 732 11.72 -2.28 -40.95
CA HIS A 732 11.53 -3.69 -40.60
C HIS A 732 12.62 -4.23 -39.66
N LYS A 733 13.88 -3.84 -39.88
CA LYS A 733 15.00 -4.27 -39.01
C LYS A 733 14.81 -3.81 -37.57
N GLN A 734 14.39 -2.56 -37.36
CA GLN A 734 14.12 -2.01 -36.03
C GLN A 734 12.89 -2.63 -35.39
N ARG A 735 11.83 -2.91 -36.18
CA ARG A 735 10.65 -3.65 -35.69
C ARG A 735 11.04 -5.03 -35.15
N VAL A 736 11.86 -5.77 -35.90
CA VAL A 736 12.39 -7.09 -35.48
C VAL A 736 13.22 -6.95 -34.20
N ALA A 737 14.18 -6.03 -34.19
CA ALA A 737 15.06 -5.82 -33.04
C ALA A 737 14.27 -5.44 -31.77
N LEU A 738 13.26 -4.57 -31.88
CA LEU A 738 12.41 -4.18 -30.75
C LEU A 738 11.65 -5.38 -30.16
N VAL A 739 10.95 -6.15 -31.00
CA VAL A 739 10.19 -7.32 -30.53
C VAL A 739 11.12 -8.37 -29.92
N GLU A 740 12.27 -8.61 -30.53
CA GLU A 740 13.26 -9.56 -30.03
C GLU A 740 13.87 -9.12 -28.70
N ALA A 741 14.20 -7.84 -28.54
CA ALA A 741 14.70 -7.27 -27.30
C ALA A 741 13.70 -7.44 -26.14
N ILE A 742 12.43 -7.12 -26.39
CA ILE A 742 11.34 -7.24 -25.41
C ILE A 742 11.14 -8.70 -25.01
N ILE A 743 11.05 -9.62 -25.99
CA ILE A 743 10.82 -11.05 -25.73
C ILE A 743 11.97 -11.67 -24.95
N ARG A 744 13.22 -11.43 -25.36
CA ARG A 744 14.38 -11.99 -24.66
C ARG A 744 14.42 -11.50 -23.22
N ARG A 745 14.24 -10.19 -22.99
CA ARG A 745 14.17 -9.62 -21.64
C ARG A 745 12.99 -10.17 -20.84
N PHE A 746 11.82 -10.33 -21.46
CA PHE A 746 10.64 -10.93 -20.82
C PHE A 746 10.94 -12.33 -20.25
N VAL A 747 11.65 -13.16 -21.00
CA VAL A 747 12.11 -14.48 -20.53
C VAL A 747 13.17 -14.35 -19.44
N THR A 748 14.16 -13.47 -19.61
CA THR A 748 15.23 -13.26 -18.61
C THR A 748 14.70 -12.79 -17.27
N LEU A 749 13.69 -11.92 -17.25
CA LEU A 749 13.03 -11.50 -16.01
C LEU A 749 12.40 -12.69 -15.28
N TYR A 750 11.71 -13.56 -16.01
CA TYR A 750 11.13 -14.78 -15.46
C TYR A 750 12.20 -15.77 -14.99
N GLU A 751 13.26 -15.93 -15.77
CA GLU A 751 14.40 -16.80 -15.50
C GLU A 751 15.12 -16.43 -14.19
N GLU A 752 15.35 -15.14 -13.96
CA GLU A 752 16.00 -14.63 -12.75
C GLU A 752 15.23 -15.07 -11.49
N TRP A 753 13.90 -14.97 -11.51
CA TRP A 753 13.05 -15.52 -10.44
C TRP A 753 13.11 -17.05 -10.37
N TYR A 754 12.91 -17.71 -11.51
CA TYR A 754 12.82 -19.17 -11.61
C TYR A 754 14.07 -19.88 -11.08
N ARG A 755 15.26 -19.39 -11.47
CA ARG A 755 16.54 -19.98 -11.07
C ARG A 755 16.93 -19.58 -9.66
N THR A 756 16.80 -18.30 -9.30
CA THR A 756 17.23 -17.82 -7.98
C THR A 756 16.46 -18.48 -6.85
N LEU A 757 15.13 -18.66 -7.02
CA LEU A 757 14.27 -19.32 -6.03
C LEU A 757 14.09 -20.82 -6.28
N LYS A 758 14.91 -21.42 -7.14
CA LYS A 758 14.95 -22.87 -7.39
C LYS A 758 13.58 -23.48 -7.73
N ILE A 759 12.77 -22.77 -8.51
CA ILE A 759 11.42 -23.21 -8.94
C ILE A 759 11.50 -24.53 -9.72
N GLY A 760 12.58 -24.74 -10.48
CA GLY A 760 12.85 -26.01 -11.16
C GLY A 760 12.92 -27.21 -10.19
N GLU A 761 13.58 -27.06 -9.03
CA GLU A 761 13.68 -28.12 -8.02
C GLU A 761 12.38 -28.35 -7.24
N LEU A 762 11.43 -27.40 -7.29
CA LEU A 762 10.09 -27.58 -6.72
C LEU A 762 9.14 -28.29 -7.68
N THR A 763 9.33 -28.07 -8.98
CA THR A 763 8.44 -28.57 -10.04
C THR A 763 8.91 -29.88 -10.66
N ARG A 764 10.19 -30.23 -10.55
CA ARG A 764 10.82 -31.40 -11.18
C ARG A 764 11.76 -32.17 -10.26
#